data_AF-A0AAD3SV14-F1
#
_entry.id   AF-A0AAD3SV14-F1
#
_cell.length_a   1.000
_cell.length_b   1.000
_cell.length_c   1.000
_cell.angle_alpha   90.00
_cell.angle_beta   90.00
_cell.angle_gamma   90.00
#
_symmetry.space_group_name_H-M   'P 1'
#
loop_
_entity.id
_entity.type
_entity.pdbx_description
1 polymer ?
#
loop_
_entity_poly.entity_id
_entity_poly.type
_entity_poly.pdbx_seq_one_letter_code
_entity_poly.pdbx_strand_id
1 'polypeptide(L)'
;MAMLTQHGLKLAVDIIINDFGKLVAQVCECLLRRGSLTRSGIAKFTELPSEKIKQCLFVLMQHNCVQAFVLEQEGGSGESMTVRTHYMALFDNIIHRMRFPKFLAIVSKEFDKDCAELLDCLLQHGRLKMTQIFDRSMEHSDEGNNAIQDAFREKFFQLVKSRYVEHCPAPEPLIALPTEEESAPKKKKAKSDKLIQKEVTLEEHALAASLPMEAERFFIDAVNGDDTEEAKKGKGFPSTKSAKKRKHELLDVENEFDIKGCEQEPHWRVNFDEFKRKLRNKACIENTRARLDDGAGIVLSAMLEASKSTENTVSVSLDSIFEEVLKSKEGCIMTLEHIRSYIVQLGCRSVEDELYSIDLKKIIEQARNEEVESIVLKRYGKEAYRMFRLLSTNGRPLDTDKISDGTFVEKKETTRILYKMWKDNYLEMEKATVVGRPGEFFLWRVKKNVLSVQVLDELYHAALNLRFRLSHELEKSRELVGLKKHNLVGELAERHERLRKVYTLLKSSLTKLDDAILLFHDFSSAKLHLIQSNNASNVRQISCQIFSSQRRFFLPSSSPFPLSRPFSTSSEAATRTQKLERIADELLSLNKLERYDYSILFRLKLGLNNFGPSSLSGPLDPSASSLPGSAAAAGDKPSEKTAFDVKLEKFDAAAKIKVIKEVRSFTDLGLKEAKDLVEKTPVIVKKGVTKEEGESILQKLKELGATVVLE
;
A
#
# COMPACT_ATOMS: atom_id res chain seq x y z
N MET A 1 -8.50 17.55 -1.93
CA MET A 1 -7.67 18.31 -0.96
C MET A 1 -7.21 17.61 0.36
N ALA A 2 -7.83 16.53 0.87
CA ALA A 2 -7.50 15.99 2.21
C ALA A 2 -6.15 15.22 2.38
N MET A 3 -5.21 15.26 1.44
CA MET A 3 -3.99 14.41 1.49
C MET A 3 -2.67 15.05 0.99
N LEU A 4 -2.61 16.36 0.75
CA LEU A 4 -1.31 16.99 0.46
C LEU A 4 -0.66 17.44 1.76
N THR A 5 0.20 16.58 2.31
CA THR A 5 1.01 16.93 3.47
C THR A 5 2.13 17.89 3.07
N GLN A 6 2.67 18.63 4.03
CA GLN A 6 3.68 19.65 3.75
C GLN A 6 4.96 19.05 3.14
N HIS A 7 5.40 17.87 3.61
CA HIS A 7 6.58 17.22 3.04
C HIS A 7 6.26 16.51 1.72
N GLY A 8 5.04 16.01 1.53
CA GLY A 8 4.58 15.50 0.24
C GLY A 8 4.66 16.56 -0.85
N LEU A 9 4.20 17.78 -0.58
CA LEU A 9 4.32 18.93 -1.48
C LEU A 9 5.78 19.22 -1.86
N LYS A 10 6.67 19.32 -0.86
CA LYS A 10 8.11 19.57 -1.10
C LYS A 10 8.76 18.47 -1.95
N LEU A 11 8.38 17.21 -1.70
CA LEU A 11 8.86 16.06 -2.47
C LEU A 11 8.41 16.14 -3.92
N ALA A 12 7.13 16.41 -4.19
CA ALA A 12 6.62 16.57 -5.55
C ALA A 12 7.33 17.70 -6.31
N VAL A 13 7.54 18.85 -5.65
CA VAL A 13 8.29 19.97 -6.23
C VAL A 13 9.73 19.56 -6.56
N ASP A 14 10.43 18.85 -5.66
CA ASP A 14 11.79 18.37 -5.92
C ASP A 14 11.86 17.30 -7.04
N ILE A 15 10.80 16.52 -7.27
CA ILE A 15 10.71 15.64 -8.45
C ILE A 15 10.72 16.49 -9.72
N ILE A 16 9.84 17.50 -9.79
CA ILE A 16 9.71 18.39 -10.94
C ILE A 16 10.97 19.24 -11.17
N ILE A 17 11.65 19.68 -10.10
CA ILE A 17 12.92 20.42 -10.22
C ILE A 17 13.99 19.59 -10.93
N ASN A 18 14.14 18.32 -10.53
CA ASN A 18 15.20 17.46 -11.09
C ASN A 18 14.90 17.06 -12.54
N ASP A 19 13.63 16.93 -12.91
CA ASP A 19 13.24 16.48 -14.26
C ASP A 19 13.05 17.63 -15.27
N PHE A 20 12.48 18.77 -14.85
CA PHE A 20 12.07 19.86 -15.74
C PHE A 20 12.67 21.23 -15.38
N GLY A 21 13.36 21.32 -14.24
CA GLY A 21 14.00 22.54 -13.78
C GLY A 21 13.12 23.45 -12.91
N LYS A 22 13.73 24.52 -12.40
CA LYS A 22 13.17 25.38 -11.34
C LYS A 22 11.94 26.19 -11.78
N LEU A 23 11.91 26.66 -13.03
CA LEU A 23 10.80 27.51 -13.53
C LEU A 23 9.49 26.71 -13.60
N VAL A 24 9.56 25.49 -14.12
CA VAL A 24 8.40 24.58 -14.23
C VAL A 24 7.93 24.18 -12.82
N ALA A 25 8.87 23.93 -11.91
CA ALA A 25 8.57 23.61 -10.52
C ALA A 25 7.83 24.73 -9.78
N GLN A 26 8.16 26.00 -10.01
CA GLN A 26 7.48 27.14 -9.40
C GLN A 26 6.00 27.21 -9.82
N VAL A 27 5.70 26.95 -11.10
CA VAL A 27 4.32 26.88 -11.60
C VAL A 27 3.58 25.69 -10.99
N CYS A 28 4.24 24.51 -10.94
CA CYS A 28 3.67 23.31 -10.34
C CYS A 28 3.39 23.49 -8.83
N GLU A 29 4.31 24.10 -8.08
CA GLU A 29 4.14 24.41 -6.66
C GLU A 29 2.94 25.32 -6.41
N CYS A 30 2.74 26.32 -7.26
CA CYS A 30 1.59 27.21 -7.18
C CYS A 30 0.27 26.43 -7.32
N LEU A 31 0.18 25.54 -8.31
CA LEU A 31 -0.98 24.67 -8.53
C LEU A 31 -1.20 23.69 -7.38
N LEU A 32 -0.14 23.05 -6.87
CA LEU A 32 -0.26 22.08 -5.79
C LEU A 32 -0.69 22.70 -4.45
N ARG A 33 -0.27 23.94 -4.16
CA ARG A 33 -0.63 24.64 -2.91
C ARG A 33 -2.02 25.25 -2.94
N ARG A 34 -2.46 25.73 -4.11
CA ARG A 34 -3.70 26.53 -4.25
C ARG A 34 -4.85 25.79 -4.92
N GLY A 35 -4.59 24.62 -5.52
CA GLY A 35 -5.58 23.86 -6.27
C GLY A 35 -5.70 24.32 -7.72
N SER A 36 -6.89 24.21 -8.29
CA SER A 36 -7.15 24.58 -9.69
C SER A 36 -7.09 26.10 -9.90
N LEU A 37 -6.31 26.54 -10.91
CA LEU A 37 -6.12 27.96 -11.21
C LEU A 37 -6.19 28.23 -12.72
N THR A 38 -6.66 29.43 -13.08
CA THR A 38 -6.57 29.93 -14.45
C THR A 38 -5.16 30.44 -14.77
N ARG A 39 -4.82 30.58 -16.06
CA ARG A 39 -3.52 31.14 -16.49
C ARG A 39 -3.24 32.52 -15.88
N SER A 40 -4.26 33.37 -15.78
CA SER A 40 -4.14 34.70 -15.15
C SER A 40 -3.95 34.60 -13.63
N GLY A 41 -4.61 33.64 -12.97
CA GLY A 41 -4.39 33.33 -11.57
C GLY A 41 -2.95 32.89 -11.29
N ILE A 42 -2.41 32.01 -12.13
CA ILE A 42 -1.02 31.54 -12.01
C ILE A 42 -0.05 32.72 -12.16
N ALA A 43 -0.25 33.59 -13.16
CA ALA A 43 0.61 34.74 -13.40
C ALA A 43 0.67 35.72 -12.21
N LYS A 44 -0.46 35.92 -11.52
CA LYS A 44 -0.51 36.77 -10.31
C LYS A 44 0.32 36.21 -9.16
N PHE A 45 0.46 34.89 -9.05
CA PHE A 45 1.14 34.26 -7.92
C PHE A 45 2.59 33.90 -8.19
N THR A 46 2.97 33.69 -9.46
CA THR A 46 4.35 33.34 -9.83
C THR A 46 5.18 34.53 -10.28
N GLU A 47 4.56 35.69 -10.56
CA GLU A 47 5.22 36.88 -11.11
C GLU A 47 5.95 36.58 -12.44
N LEU A 48 5.57 35.51 -13.13
CA LEU A 48 6.14 35.09 -14.40
C LEU A 48 5.33 35.65 -15.59
N PRO A 49 5.97 35.93 -16.73
CA PRO A 49 5.26 36.35 -17.93
C PRO A 49 4.37 35.23 -18.47
N SER A 50 3.22 35.59 -19.04
CA SER A 50 2.22 34.64 -19.55
C SER A 50 2.79 33.63 -20.56
N GLU A 51 3.75 34.04 -21.40
CA GLU A 51 4.41 33.14 -22.37
C GLU A 51 5.24 32.05 -21.69
N LYS A 52 6.02 32.39 -20.65
CA LYS A 52 6.79 31.38 -19.90
C LYS A 52 5.86 30.44 -19.15
N ILE A 53 4.74 30.94 -18.62
CA ILE A 53 3.72 30.11 -17.97
C ILE A 53 3.11 29.14 -18.97
N LYS A 54 2.78 29.60 -20.19
CA LYS A 54 2.27 28.75 -21.28
C LYS A 54 3.25 27.62 -21.61
N GLN A 55 4.54 27.94 -21.75
CA GLN A 55 5.59 26.93 -21.97
C GLN A 55 5.70 25.93 -20.80
N CYS A 56 5.68 26.40 -19.56
CA CYS A 56 5.74 25.54 -18.38
C CYS A 56 4.52 24.62 -18.28
N LEU A 57 3.32 25.15 -18.51
CA LEU A 57 2.08 24.37 -18.52
C LEU A 57 2.09 23.33 -19.64
N PHE A 58 2.61 23.67 -20.82
CA PHE A 58 2.74 22.73 -21.93
C PHE A 58 3.63 21.53 -21.55
N VAL A 59 4.81 21.78 -20.96
CA VAL A 59 5.70 20.69 -20.47
C VAL A 59 4.98 19.84 -19.42
N LEU A 60 4.29 20.46 -18.45
CA LEU A 60 3.60 19.71 -17.40
C LEU A 60 2.42 18.88 -17.94
N MET A 61 1.68 19.38 -18.93
CA MET A 61 0.60 18.65 -19.59
C MET A 61 1.15 17.49 -20.43
N GLN A 62 2.25 17.72 -21.15
CA GLN A 62 2.94 16.71 -21.95
C GLN A 62 3.32 15.49 -21.11
N HIS A 63 3.81 15.69 -19.89
CA HIS A 63 4.19 14.62 -18.96
C HIS A 63 3.08 14.19 -17.99
N ASN A 64 1.80 14.49 -18.27
CA ASN A 64 0.64 14.13 -17.45
C ASN A 64 0.70 14.60 -15.97
N CYS A 65 1.47 15.64 -15.68
CA CYS A 65 1.58 16.22 -14.35
C CYS A 65 0.49 17.28 -14.09
N VAL A 66 -0.03 17.91 -15.14
CA VAL A 66 -1.12 18.89 -15.07
C VAL A 66 -2.24 18.49 -16.03
N GLN A 67 -3.46 18.71 -15.60
CA GLN A 67 -4.67 18.54 -16.38
C GLN A 67 -5.40 19.87 -16.54
N ALA A 68 -5.76 20.18 -17.78
CA ALA A 68 -6.63 21.31 -18.08
C ALA A 68 -8.09 20.83 -18.12
N PHE A 69 -9.00 21.66 -17.62
CA PHE A 69 -10.43 21.47 -17.79
C PHE A 69 -11.09 22.83 -17.94
N VAL A 70 -12.28 22.84 -18.53
CA VAL A 70 -12.98 24.07 -18.84
C VAL A 70 -14.18 24.19 -17.91
N LEU A 71 -14.24 25.33 -17.21
CA LEU A 71 -15.34 25.66 -16.31
C LEU A 71 -16.19 26.76 -16.96
N GLU A 72 -17.50 26.52 -17.03
CA GLU A 72 -18.48 27.54 -17.37
C GLU A 72 -18.80 28.37 -16.12
N GLN A 73 -18.60 29.68 -16.21
CA GLN A 73 -18.97 30.60 -15.13
C GLN A 73 -19.99 31.61 -15.67
N GLU A 74 -21.16 31.66 -15.02
CA GLU A 74 -22.18 32.66 -15.32
C GLU A 74 -21.61 34.06 -15.09
N GLY A 75 -21.67 34.88 -16.12
CA GLY A 75 -21.26 36.28 -16.05
C GLY A 75 -22.19 37.04 -15.12
N GLY A 76 -21.64 37.71 -14.11
CA GLY A 76 -22.39 38.72 -13.37
C GLY A 76 -22.85 39.80 -14.35
N SER A 77 -24.16 40.01 -14.42
CA SER A 77 -24.88 40.97 -15.29
C SER A 77 -24.72 40.77 -16.81
N GLY A 78 -25.58 39.93 -17.38
CA GLY A 78 -26.05 40.07 -18.78
C GLY A 78 -25.05 39.76 -19.91
N GLU A 79 -23.80 39.42 -19.62
CA GLU A 79 -22.82 39.00 -20.63
C GLU A 79 -22.78 37.48 -20.83
N SER A 80 -22.54 37.08 -22.08
CA SER A 80 -22.41 35.69 -22.55
C SER A 80 -21.55 34.81 -21.65
N MET A 81 -21.94 33.54 -21.48
CA MET A 81 -21.21 32.51 -20.74
C MET A 81 -19.69 32.61 -20.96
N THR A 82 -18.94 32.93 -19.91
CA THR A 82 -17.48 33.02 -20.01
C THR A 82 -16.87 31.66 -19.72
N VAL A 83 -16.30 31.07 -20.76
CA VAL A 83 -15.62 29.77 -20.71
C VAL A 83 -14.17 30.02 -20.26
N ARG A 84 -13.77 29.47 -19.10
CA ARG A 84 -12.41 29.65 -18.56
C ARG A 84 -11.71 28.31 -18.33
N THR A 85 -10.54 28.16 -18.95
CA THR A 85 -9.65 27.01 -18.72
C THR A 85 -8.97 27.11 -17.37
N HIS A 86 -9.14 26.08 -16.55
CA HIS A 86 -8.50 25.89 -15.27
C HIS A 86 -7.48 24.76 -15.40
N TYR A 87 -6.35 24.91 -14.70
CA TYR A 87 -5.27 23.93 -14.64
C TYR A 87 -5.20 23.34 -13.25
N MET A 88 -5.07 22.03 -13.16
CA MET A 88 -4.94 21.28 -11.90
C MET A 88 -3.70 20.40 -11.94
N ALA A 89 -2.89 20.46 -10.90
CA ALA A 89 -1.74 19.58 -10.75
C ALA A 89 -2.16 18.21 -10.20
N LEU A 90 -1.68 17.15 -10.82
CA LEU A 90 -1.96 15.76 -10.45
C LEU A 90 -0.83 15.24 -9.57
N PHE A 91 -0.98 15.38 -8.25
CA PHE A 91 0.02 14.95 -7.27
C PHE A 91 0.44 13.48 -7.44
N ASP A 92 -0.53 12.59 -7.65
CA ASP A 92 -0.30 11.15 -7.79
C ASP A 92 0.62 10.84 -8.98
N ASN A 93 0.37 11.47 -10.12
CA ASN A 93 1.19 11.30 -11.33
C ASN A 93 2.61 11.82 -11.14
N ILE A 94 2.79 12.92 -10.39
CA ILE A 94 4.11 13.46 -10.09
C ILE A 94 4.90 12.48 -9.21
N ILE A 95 4.29 11.91 -8.17
CA ILE A 95 4.93 10.90 -7.32
C ILE A 95 5.26 9.63 -8.10
N HIS A 96 4.41 9.22 -9.06
CA HIS A 96 4.65 8.06 -9.92
C HIS A 96 5.93 8.18 -10.77
N ARG A 97 6.44 9.39 -11.03
CA ARG A 97 7.73 9.58 -11.72
C ARG A 97 8.91 8.97 -10.97
N MET A 98 8.86 8.99 -9.63
CA MET A 98 9.85 8.30 -8.78
C MET A 98 9.82 6.77 -9.00
N ARG A 99 8.70 6.24 -9.49
CA ARG A 99 8.40 4.81 -9.61
C ARG A 99 8.62 4.23 -11.00
N PHE A 100 9.01 5.05 -11.98
CA PHE A 100 9.29 4.58 -13.35
C PHE A 100 10.20 3.35 -13.41
N PRO A 101 11.29 3.26 -12.61
CA PRO A 101 12.12 2.05 -12.60
C PRO A 101 11.37 0.79 -12.15
N LYS A 102 10.38 0.91 -11.25
CA LYS A 102 9.55 -0.21 -10.80
C LYS A 102 8.57 -0.64 -11.88
N PHE A 103 8.00 0.30 -12.64
CA PHE A 103 7.11 -0.01 -13.75
C PHE A 103 7.84 -0.73 -14.88
N LEU A 104 9.04 -0.25 -15.23
CA LEU A 104 9.91 -0.92 -16.20
C LEU A 104 10.29 -2.34 -15.75
N ALA A 105 10.60 -2.52 -14.46
CA ALA A 105 10.92 -3.83 -13.91
C ALA A 105 9.73 -4.82 -13.87
N ILE A 106 8.49 -4.34 -13.94
CA ILE A 106 7.29 -5.19 -14.07
C ILE A 106 7.16 -5.63 -15.52
N VAL A 107 7.22 -4.69 -16.46
CA VAL A 107 7.09 -4.99 -17.90
C VAL A 107 8.23 -5.86 -18.39
N SER A 108 9.47 -5.62 -17.95
CA SER A 108 10.61 -6.45 -18.32
C SER A 108 10.56 -7.89 -17.77
N LYS A 109 9.66 -8.18 -16.83
CA LYS A 109 9.44 -9.54 -16.31
C LYS A 109 8.31 -10.26 -17.04
N GLU A 110 7.30 -9.52 -17.49
CA GLU A 110 6.13 -10.06 -18.17
C GLU A 110 6.29 -10.11 -19.69
N PHE A 111 7.13 -9.24 -20.26
CA PHE A 111 7.31 -9.05 -21.71
C PHE A 111 8.78 -8.93 -22.12
N ASP A 112 9.00 -8.87 -23.43
CA ASP A 112 10.30 -8.71 -24.06
C ASP A 112 10.97 -7.37 -23.76
N LYS A 113 12.28 -7.30 -23.99
CA LYS A 113 13.09 -6.09 -23.82
C LYS A 113 12.55 -4.91 -24.63
N ASP A 114 12.10 -5.16 -25.85
CA ASP A 114 11.58 -4.13 -26.75
C ASP A 114 10.31 -3.47 -26.21
N CYS A 115 9.44 -4.24 -25.52
CA CYS A 115 8.26 -3.71 -24.86
C CYS A 115 8.63 -2.78 -23.70
N ALA A 116 9.71 -3.10 -22.97
CA ALA A 116 10.23 -2.24 -21.91
C ALA A 116 10.84 -0.94 -22.49
N GLU A 117 11.50 -1.00 -23.64
CA GLU A 117 12.04 0.18 -24.34
C GLU A 117 10.93 1.10 -24.87
N LEU A 118 9.89 0.54 -25.48
CA LEU A 118 8.69 1.29 -25.89
C LEU A 118 8.03 1.99 -24.70
N LEU A 119 7.91 1.29 -23.56
CA LEU A 119 7.36 1.87 -22.34
C LEU A 119 8.26 2.96 -21.76
N ASP A 120 9.59 2.76 -21.76
CA ASP A 120 10.55 3.77 -21.29
C ASP A 120 10.45 5.06 -22.11
N CYS A 121 10.33 4.93 -23.43
CA CYS A 121 10.09 6.07 -24.33
C CYS A 121 8.82 6.85 -23.93
N LEU A 122 7.72 6.15 -23.65
CA LEU A 122 6.47 6.74 -23.18
C LEU A 122 6.59 7.38 -21.78
N LEU A 123 7.28 6.74 -20.83
CA LEU A 123 7.44 7.27 -19.48
C LEU A 123 8.29 8.55 -19.47
N GLN A 124 9.36 8.58 -20.28
CA GLN A 124 10.24 9.73 -20.38
C GLN A 124 9.55 10.92 -21.06
N HIS A 125 8.84 10.70 -22.17
CA HIS A 125 8.28 11.77 -23.00
C HIS A 125 6.79 12.09 -22.73
N GLY A 126 6.08 11.22 -22.00
CA GLY A 126 4.68 11.41 -21.65
C GLY A 126 3.72 11.04 -22.78
N ARG A 127 3.02 12.04 -23.35
CA ARG A 127 2.00 11.86 -24.40
C ARG A 127 2.63 11.79 -25.78
N LEU A 128 2.58 10.64 -26.44
CA LEU A 128 3.16 10.50 -27.78
C LEU A 128 2.15 9.90 -28.76
N LYS A 129 2.28 10.26 -30.04
CA LYS A 129 1.62 9.53 -31.12
C LYS A 129 2.36 8.22 -31.38
N MET A 130 1.67 7.22 -31.93
CA MET A 130 2.27 5.92 -32.25
C MET A 130 3.50 6.07 -33.16
N THR A 131 3.37 6.83 -34.23
CA THR A 131 4.44 7.17 -35.19
C THR A 131 5.68 7.73 -34.48
N GLN A 132 5.47 8.69 -33.59
CA GLN A 132 6.52 9.33 -32.80
C GLN A 132 7.18 8.42 -31.76
N ILE A 133 6.52 7.34 -31.33
CA ILE A 133 7.12 6.34 -30.44
C ILE A 133 8.08 5.47 -31.25
N PHE A 134 7.64 5.03 -32.44
CA PHE A 134 8.46 4.18 -33.31
C PHE A 134 9.69 4.91 -33.82
N ASP A 135 9.54 6.14 -34.31
CA ASP A 135 10.67 6.93 -34.81
C ASP A 135 11.79 7.06 -33.76
N ARG A 136 11.42 7.28 -32.49
CA ARG A 136 12.38 7.42 -31.38
C ARG A 136 12.97 6.10 -30.91
N SER A 137 12.21 5.00 -30.97
CA SER A 137 12.76 3.67 -30.70
C SER A 137 13.73 3.18 -31.81
N MET A 138 13.60 3.75 -33.01
CA MET A 138 14.39 3.40 -34.20
C MET A 138 15.64 4.26 -34.38
N GLU A 139 15.89 5.28 -33.56
CA GLU A 139 17.12 6.10 -33.62
C GLU A 139 18.42 5.28 -33.45
N HIS A 140 18.33 4.00 -33.05
CA HIS A 140 19.45 3.06 -32.93
C HIS A 140 19.47 1.96 -33.99
N SER A 141 18.50 1.92 -34.92
CA SER A 141 18.37 0.90 -35.97
C SER A 141 18.34 1.57 -37.35
N ASP A 142 19.52 1.76 -37.94
CA ASP A 142 19.67 2.23 -39.32
C ASP A 142 19.29 1.10 -40.30
N GLU A 143 18.02 0.73 -40.42
CA GLU A 143 17.55 -0.12 -41.53
C GLU A 143 16.02 -0.03 -41.69
N GLY A 144 15.60 0.67 -42.75
CA GLY A 144 14.19 0.79 -43.11
C GLY A 144 13.59 -0.57 -43.43
N ASN A 145 12.76 -1.09 -42.53
CA ASN A 145 11.98 -2.30 -42.75
C ASN A 145 10.59 -2.11 -42.14
N ASN A 146 9.58 -1.98 -42.99
CA ASN A 146 8.16 -1.96 -42.57
C ASN A 146 7.83 -3.20 -41.71
N ALA A 147 8.50 -4.34 -41.95
CA ALA A 147 8.37 -5.55 -41.14
C ALA A 147 8.84 -5.37 -39.68
N ILE A 148 9.86 -4.53 -39.43
CA ILE A 148 10.29 -4.20 -38.07
C ILE A 148 9.24 -3.31 -37.42
N GLN A 149 8.73 -2.31 -38.14
CA GLN A 149 7.63 -1.46 -37.64
C GLN A 149 6.37 -2.27 -37.31
N ASP A 150 6.03 -3.27 -38.13
CA ASP A 150 4.90 -4.17 -37.88
C ASP A 150 5.12 -5.03 -36.62
N ALA A 151 6.34 -5.52 -36.39
CA ALA A 151 6.70 -6.23 -35.16
C ALA A 151 6.63 -5.34 -33.91
N PHE A 152 7.10 -4.09 -34.00
CA PHE A 152 6.97 -3.11 -32.91
C PHE A 152 5.51 -2.71 -32.68
N ARG A 153 4.70 -2.63 -33.73
CA ARG A 153 3.26 -2.38 -33.66
C ARG A 153 2.52 -3.51 -32.97
N GLU A 154 2.84 -4.77 -33.27
CA GLU A 154 2.25 -5.92 -32.59
C GLU A 154 2.60 -5.92 -31.09
N LYS A 155 3.87 -5.68 -30.74
CA LYS A 155 4.34 -5.55 -29.36
C LYS A 155 3.68 -4.40 -28.61
N PHE A 156 3.51 -3.25 -29.27
CA PHE A 156 2.77 -2.14 -28.70
C PHE A 156 1.30 -2.51 -28.43
N PHE A 157 0.64 -3.19 -29.37
CA PHE A 157 -0.72 -3.66 -29.16
C PHE A 157 -0.82 -4.73 -28.08
N GLN A 158 0.22 -5.52 -27.85
CA GLN A 158 0.30 -6.42 -26.70
C GLN A 158 0.27 -5.64 -25.37
N LEU A 159 0.95 -4.49 -25.29
CA LEU A 159 0.92 -3.59 -24.12
C LEU A 159 -0.46 -2.92 -23.94
N VAL A 160 -1.14 -2.57 -25.02
CA VAL A 160 -2.50 -2.01 -24.97
C VAL A 160 -3.51 -3.08 -24.53
N LYS A 161 -3.44 -4.29 -25.10
CA LYS A 161 -4.30 -5.44 -24.73
C LYS A 161 -4.14 -5.83 -23.26
N SER A 162 -2.93 -5.72 -22.72
CA SER A 162 -2.62 -5.95 -21.30
C SER A 162 -2.93 -4.75 -20.39
N ARG A 163 -3.52 -3.68 -20.94
CA ARG A 163 -3.98 -2.46 -20.23
C ARG A 163 -2.86 -1.61 -19.62
N TYR A 164 -1.60 -1.78 -20.02
CA TYR A 164 -0.49 -0.95 -19.55
C TYR A 164 -0.42 0.42 -20.25
N VAL A 165 -0.97 0.51 -21.46
CA VAL A 165 -1.02 1.73 -22.26
C VAL A 165 -2.48 2.06 -22.58
N GLU A 166 -2.85 3.33 -22.45
CA GLU A 166 -4.19 3.83 -22.70
C GLU A 166 -4.18 5.11 -23.56
N HIS A 167 -5.27 5.37 -24.26
CA HIS A 167 -5.47 6.62 -25.00
C HIS A 167 -5.54 7.82 -24.06
N CYS A 168 -4.93 8.95 -24.45
CA CYS A 168 -4.96 10.21 -23.71
C CYS A 168 -6.41 10.71 -23.48
N PRO A 169 -6.68 11.39 -22.35
CA PRO A 169 -8.01 11.88 -22.07
C PRO A 169 -8.32 13.07 -22.98
N ALA A 170 -9.61 13.35 -23.20
CA ALA A 170 -10.01 14.47 -24.05
C ALA A 170 -9.35 15.76 -23.52
N PRO A 171 -8.77 16.61 -24.41
CA PRO A 171 -7.87 17.68 -24.00
C PRO A 171 -8.52 18.72 -23.09
N GLU A 172 -9.84 18.87 -23.12
CA GLU A 172 -10.60 19.82 -22.31
C GLU A 172 -12.04 19.32 -22.05
N PRO A 173 -12.31 18.58 -20.96
CA PRO A 173 -13.69 18.27 -20.60
C PRO A 173 -14.40 19.55 -20.12
N LEU A 174 -15.62 19.78 -20.64
CA LEU A 174 -16.51 20.83 -20.15
C LEU A 174 -17.18 20.35 -18.86
N ILE A 175 -17.02 21.10 -17.77
CA ILE A 175 -17.68 20.84 -16.50
C ILE A 175 -18.71 21.94 -16.28
N ALA A 176 -20.00 21.61 -16.45
CA ALA A 176 -21.09 22.48 -16.05
C ALA A 176 -21.25 22.42 -14.52
N LEU A 177 -21.30 23.58 -13.85
CA LEU A 177 -21.67 23.67 -12.45
C LEU A 177 -23.16 23.27 -12.30
N PRO A 178 -23.57 22.61 -11.20
CA PRO A 178 -24.99 22.39 -10.94
C PRO A 178 -25.67 23.74 -10.71
N THR A 179 -26.57 24.15 -11.62
CA THR A 179 -27.38 25.36 -11.45
C THR A 179 -28.33 25.16 -10.27
N GLU A 180 -28.22 26.01 -9.23
CA GLU A 180 -29.21 26.11 -8.16
C GLU A 180 -30.49 26.82 -8.65
N GLU A 181 -31.18 26.28 -9.65
CA GLU A 181 -32.47 26.84 -10.09
C GLU A 181 -33.49 25.74 -10.36
N GLU A 182 -34.05 25.20 -9.27
CA GLU A 182 -35.47 24.84 -9.18
C GLU A 182 -35.89 24.86 -7.70
N SER A 183 -36.01 26.06 -7.15
CA SER A 183 -36.64 26.29 -5.84
C SER A 183 -37.94 27.09 -6.00
N ALA A 184 -39.09 26.42 -5.76
CA ALA A 184 -40.26 26.86 -4.95
C ALA A 184 -41.63 26.33 -5.48
N PRO A 185 -42.72 26.21 -4.66
CA PRO A 185 -42.83 26.34 -3.20
C PRO A 185 -43.57 25.19 -2.45
N LYS A 186 -43.13 24.98 -1.20
CA LYS A 186 -43.83 24.51 0.03
C LYS A 186 -45.13 23.66 -0.06
N LYS A 187 -45.07 22.41 0.42
CA LYS A 187 -46.06 21.82 1.36
C LYS A 187 -45.37 21.05 2.50
N LYS A 188 -45.94 21.17 3.70
CA LYS A 188 -45.39 20.84 5.04
C LYS A 188 -45.34 19.33 5.39
N LYS A 189 -44.42 18.99 6.33
CA LYS A 189 -44.20 17.75 7.15
C LYS A 189 -43.13 16.80 6.56
N ALA A 190 -42.19 16.18 7.27
CA ALA A 190 -41.76 16.15 8.69
C ALA A 190 -40.28 15.68 8.76
N LYS A 191 -39.65 15.87 9.92
CA LYS A 191 -38.23 15.59 10.27
C LYS A 191 -37.84 14.09 10.19
N SER A 192 -36.73 13.76 9.52
CA SER A 192 -35.56 12.99 10.04
C SER A 192 -34.58 12.57 8.93
N ASP A 193 -33.31 12.43 9.33
CA ASP A 193 -32.17 11.78 8.65
C ASP A 193 -31.31 12.60 7.67
N LYS A 194 -30.38 13.36 8.27
CA LYS A 194 -29.14 13.81 7.64
C LYS A 194 -28.22 12.59 7.40
N LEU A 195 -28.27 12.04 6.19
CA LEU A 195 -27.15 11.27 5.63
C LEU A 195 -26.10 12.27 5.13
N ILE A 196 -24.93 12.24 5.76
CA ILE A 196 -23.74 12.98 5.30
C ILE A 196 -23.28 12.27 4.02
N GLN A 197 -23.82 12.68 2.87
CA GLN A 197 -23.16 12.46 1.58
C GLN A 197 -21.91 13.32 1.58
N LYS A 198 -20.75 12.69 1.51
CA LYS A 198 -19.47 13.39 1.37
C LYS A 198 -19.49 14.06 0.00
N GLU A 199 -19.52 15.39 -0.03
CA GLU A 199 -19.50 16.18 -1.27
C GLU A 199 -18.32 15.74 -2.13
N VAL A 200 -18.61 15.22 -3.34
CA VAL A 200 -17.59 14.89 -4.34
C VAL A 200 -16.94 16.20 -4.76
N THR A 201 -15.63 16.29 -4.60
CA THR A 201 -14.91 17.54 -4.83
C THR A 201 -14.87 17.89 -6.32
N LEU A 202 -14.89 19.18 -6.67
CA LEU A 202 -14.86 19.67 -8.06
C LEU A 202 -13.66 19.11 -8.86
N GLU A 203 -12.55 18.84 -8.17
CA GLU A 203 -11.34 18.19 -8.69
C GLU A 203 -11.59 16.73 -9.11
N GLU A 204 -12.36 15.98 -8.33
CA GLU A 204 -12.71 14.57 -8.60
C GLU A 204 -13.69 14.45 -9.78
N HIS A 205 -14.65 15.37 -9.87
CA HIS A 205 -15.53 15.46 -11.04
C HIS A 205 -14.77 15.85 -12.31
N ALA A 206 -13.77 16.75 -12.23
CA ALA A 206 -12.93 17.12 -13.37
C ALA A 206 -12.09 15.97 -13.90
N LEU A 207 -11.52 15.15 -13.00
CA LEU A 207 -10.81 13.93 -13.37
C LEU A 207 -11.76 12.92 -14.03
N ALA A 208 -12.95 12.70 -13.45
CA ALA A 208 -13.93 11.78 -14.01
C ALA A 208 -14.41 12.19 -15.41
N ALA A 209 -14.70 13.48 -15.62
CA ALA A 209 -15.15 14.02 -16.90
C ALA A 209 -14.09 13.95 -18.00
N SER A 210 -12.80 13.95 -17.64
CA SER A 210 -11.70 13.86 -18.60
C SER A 210 -11.47 12.47 -19.17
N LEU A 211 -11.89 11.44 -18.44
CA LEU A 211 -11.57 10.06 -18.78
C LEU A 211 -12.52 9.59 -19.90
N PRO A 212 -12.01 9.17 -21.07
CA PRO A 212 -12.84 8.63 -22.13
C PRO A 212 -13.47 7.31 -21.67
N MET A 213 -14.55 6.90 -22.34
CA MET A 213 -15.25 5.65 -21.99
C MET A 213 -14.28 4.47 -22.00
N GLU A 214 -14.44 3.50 -21.10
CA GLU A 214 -13.46 2.40 -20.93
C GLU A 214 -13.22 1.62 -22.24
N ALA A 215 -14.24 1.52 -23.10
CA ALA A 215 -14.13 0.95 -24.43
C ALA A 215 -13.22 1.75 -25.38
N GLU A 216 -13.23 3.08 -25.28
CA GLU A 216 -12.41 3.99 -26.09
C GLU A 216 -10.98 4.09 -25.56
N ARG A 217 -10.74 3.83 -24.27
CA ARG A 217 -9.40 3.92 -23.65
C ARG A 217 -8.38 2.92 -24.19
N PHE A 218 -8.85 1.74 -24.57
CA PHE A 218 -8.02 0.63 -25.04
C PHE A 218 -8.39 0.21 -26.46
N PHE A 219 -9.19 1.01 -27.16
CA PHE A 219 -9.61 0.72 -28.52
C PHE A 219 -8.40 0.74 -29.46
N ILE A 220 -8.30 -0.26 -30.32
CA ILE A 220 -7.29 -0.31 -31.37
C ILE A 220 -8.06 -0.20 -32.68
N ASP A 221 -7.86 0.89 -33.42
CA ASP A 221 -8.33 1.01 -34.80
C ASP A 221 -7.61 -0.05 -35.64
N ALA A 222 -8.34 -1.06 -36.11
CA ALA A 222 -7.86 -1.98 -37.12
C ALA A 222 -7.83 -1.25 -38.47
N VAL A 223 -6.80 -0.46 -38.71
CA VAL A 223 -6.58 0.21 -40.00
C VAL A 223 -5.27 -0.29 -40.61
N ASN A 224 -5.46 -0.88 -41.79
CA ASN A 224 -4.55 -1.31 -42.85
C ASN A 224 -4.00 -2.75 -42.80
N GLY A 225 -4.61 -3.59 -43.65
CA GLY A 225 -4.07 -4.88 -44.08
C GLY A 225 -5.14 -5.81 -44.67
N ASP A 226 -5.73 -5.47 -45.83
CA ASP A 226 -5.88 -6.43 -46.94
C ASP A 226 -6.36 -5.71 -48.22
N ASP A 227 -5.47 -5.60 -49.21
CA ASP A 227 -5.85 -5.30 -50.59
C ASP A 227 -6.16 -6.65 -51.26
N THR A 228 -7.45 -7.00 -51.39
CA THR A 228 -7.91 -7.88 -52.46
C THR A 228 -9.40 -7.67 -52.74
N GLU A 229 -9.67 -7.14 -53.93
CA GLU A 229 -10.99 -7.12 -54.56
C GLU A 229 -11.49 -8.55 -54.84
N GLU A 230 -12.65 -8.94 -54.30
CA GLU A 230 -13.85 -9.33 -55.10
C GLU A 230 -15.04 -9.84 -54.26
N ALA A 231 -16.19 -9.16 -54.46
CA ALA A 231 -17.56 -9.67 -54.57
C ALA A 231 -18.35 -10.35 -53.41
N LYS A 232 -19.32 -9.56 -52.91
CA LYS A 232 -20.78 -9.84 -52.77
C LYS A 232 -21.39 -10.47 -51.48
N LYS A 233 -22.11 -9.58 -50.78
CA LYS A 233 -23.54 -9.60 -50.35
C LYS A 233 -23.97 -10.14 -48.96
N GLY A 234 -24.51 -9.19 -48.17
CA GLY A 234 -25.69 -9.32 -47.28
C GLY A 234 -25.35 -9.39 -45.79
N LYS A 235 -25.90 -8.62 -44.85
CA LYS A 235 -27.09 -7.76 -44.75
C LYS A 235 -26.83 -6.67 -43.70
N GLY A 236 -27.30 -5.44 -43.94
CA GLY A 236 -27.27 -4.34 -42.97
C GLY A 236 -28.57 -4.19 -42.16
N PHE A 237 -28.50 -3.32 -41.14
CA PHE A 237 -29.61 -2.57 -40.51
C PHE A 237 -29.00 -1.28 -39.89
N PRO A 238 -29.78 -0.19 -39.64
CA PRO A 238 -29.70 0.99 -40.48
C PRO A 238 -29.36 2.28 -39.71
N SER A 239 -28.91 3.27 -40.48
CA SER A 239 -28.79 4.66 -40.07
C SER A 239 -30.14 5.36 -40.04
N THR A 240 -30.36 6.22 -39.05
CA THR A 240 -31.37 7.30 -39.13
C THR A 240 -30.73 8.60 -38.67
N LYS A 241 -30.36 9.43 -39.64
CA LYS A 241 -30.13 10.86 -39.47
C LYS A 241 -31.47 11.54 -39.22
N SER A 242 -31.53 12.54 -38.35
CA SER A 242 -32.59 13.56 -38.43
C SER A 242 -31.97 14.96 -38.42
N ALA A 243 -32.26 15.69 -39.49
CA ALA A 243 -31.88 17.06 -39.72
C ALA A 243 -32.92 18.01 -39.13
N LYS A 244 -32.49 19.18 -38.64
CA LYS A 244 -33.31 20.40 -38.65
C LYS A 244 -32.47 21.58 -39.13
N LYS A 245 -32.67 21.93 -40.41
CA LYS A 245 -32.33 23.21 -41.03
C LYS A 245 -33.28 24.30 -40.54
N ARG A 246 -32.78 25.50 -40.24
CA ARG A 246 -33.41 26.76 -40.66
C ARG A 246 -32.32 27.73 -41.15
N LYS A 247 -32.59 28.30 -42.32
CA LYS A 247 -31.77 29.25 -43.10
C LYS A 247 -31.74 30.64 -42.46
N HIS A 248 -30.62 31.34 -42.57
CA HIS A 248 -30.59 32.67 -43.18
C HIS A 248 -29.20 32.90 -43.80
N GLU A 249 -29.18 33.19 -45.10
CA GLU A 249 -28.01 33.62 -45.89
C GLU A 249 -27.75 35.11 -45.62
N LEU A 250 -26.48 35.56 -45.55
CA LEU A 250 -25.90 36.64 -46.35
C LEU A 250 -24.57 37.20 -45.77
N LEU A 251 -23.59 37.26 -46.69
CA LEU A 251 -22.36 38.06 -46.74
C LEU A 251 -21.08 37.44 -46.17
N ASP A 252 -20.36 36.84 -47.12
CA ASP A 252 -18.93 36.63 -47.17
C ASP A 252 -18.12 37.87 -46.78
N VAL A 253 -17.20 37.70 -45.83
CA VAL A 253 -15.85 38.30 -45.90
C VAL A 253 -14.89 37.21 -45.43
N GLU A 254 -14.14 36.69 -46.39
CA GLU A 254 -13.06 35.74 -46.25
C GLU A 254 -11.97 36.30 -45.30
N ASN A 255 -11.47 35.45 -44.39
CA ASN A 255 -10.06 35.41 -43.98
C ASN A 255 -9.79 34.10 -43.22
N GLU A 256 -9.25 33.15 -43.98
CA GLU A 256 -8.30 32.07 -43.61
C GLU A 256 -8.33 31.57 -42.16
N PHE A 257 -8.92 30.40 -41.94
CA PHE A 257 -8.24 29.25 -41.31
C PHE A 257 -9.07 27.99 -41.62
N ASP A 258 -8.61 27.23 -42.61
CA ASP A 258 -9.14 25.91 -42.95
C ASP A 258 -9.13 24.98 -41.73
N ILE A 259 -10.30 24.73 -41.16
CA ILE A 259 -10.54 23.57 -40.30
C ILE A 259 -11.34 22.56 -41.12
N LYS A 260 -10.64 21.81 -41.96
CA LYS A 260 -11.11 20.55 -42.52
C LYS A 260 -9.92 19.66 -42.88
N GLY A 261 -9.81 18.53 -42.17
CA GLY A 261 -8.95 17.41 -42.57
C GLY A 261 -7.68 17.25 -41.75
N CYS A 262 -7.80 16.81 -40.50
CA CYS A 262 -6.75 16.00 -39.89
C CYS A 262 -7.45 14.94 -39.05
N GLU A 263 -7.52 13.71 -39.54
CA GLU A 263 -7.70 12.54 -38.68
C GLU A 263 -6.50 12.55 -37.72
N GLN A 264 -6.69 13.11 -36.53
CA GLN A 264 -5.60 13.23 -35.57
C GLN A 264 -5.37 11.85 -34.96
N GLU A 265 -4.25 11.21 -35.33
CA GLU A 265 -3.78 10.00 -34.65
C GLU A 265 -3.84 10.21 -33.12
N PRO A 266 -4.44 9.26 -32.39
CA PRO A 266 -4.64 9.41 -30.96
C PRO A 266 -3.29 9.40 -30.22
N HIS A 267 -3.20 10.25 -29.20
CA HIS A 267 -2.03 10.28 -28.33
C HIS A 267 -2.16 9.18 -27.28
N TRP A 268 -1.09 8.45 -27.05
CA TRP A 268 -1.02 7.37 -26.07
C TRP A 268 -0.31 7.84 -24.79
N ARG A 269 -0.74 7.27 -23.66
CA ARG A 269 -0.13 7.46 -22.35
C ARG A 269 -0.02 6.14 -21.60
N VAL A 270 0.83 6.12 -20.59
CA VAL A 270 0.94 4.99 -19.67
C VAL A 270 -0.23 4.99 -18.68
N ASN A 271 -0.85 3.83 -18.49
CA ASN A 271 -1.89 3.61 -17.50
C ASN A 271 -1.28 3.25 -16.14
N PHE A 272 -1.15 4.23 -15.24
CA PHE A 272 -0.60 4.00 -13.90
C PHE A 272 -1.50 3.15 -13.00
N ASP A 273 -2.80 3.02 -13.29
CA ASP A 273 -3.73 2.26 -12.44
C ASP A 273 -3.46 0.76 -12.50
N GLU A 274 -3.10 0.22 -13.67
CA GLU A 274 -2.74 -1.19 -13.81
C GLU A 274 -1.42 -1.51 -13.08
N PHE A 275 -0.43 -0.61 -13.17
CA PHE A 275 0.80 -0.75 -12.40
C PHE A 275 0.55 -0.69 -10.89
N LYS A 276 -0.30 0.23 -10.41
CA LYS A 276 -0.69 0.28 -9.00
C LYS A 276 -1.38 -1.00 -8.56
N ARG A 277 -2.25 -1.56 -9.39
CA ARG A 277 -2.91 -2.85 -9.13
C ARG A 277 -1.91 -3.99 -9.01
N LYS A 278 -0.97 -4.13 -9.95
CA LYS A 278 0.08 -5.16 -9.91
C LYS A 278 0.98 -5.02 -8.69
N LEU A 279 1.40 -3.79 -8.37
CA LEU A 279 2.19 -3.52 -7.17
C LEU A 279 1.41 -3.81 -5.87
N ARG A 280 0.11 -3.52 -5.83
CA ARG A 280 -0.78 -3.88 -4.71
C ARG A 280 -0.85 -5.38 -4.50
N ASN A 281 -1.08 -6.12 -5.59
CA ASN A 281 -1.15 -7.57 -5.55
C ASN A 281 0.17 -8.15 -5.05
N LYS A 282 1.31 -7.67 -5.58
CA LYS A 282 2.64 -8.06 -5.13
C LYS A 282 2.85 -7.80 -3.64
N ALA A 283 2.51 -6.60 -3.16
CA ALA A 283 2.64 -6.24 -1.74
C ALA A 283 1.77 -7.12 -0.83
N CYS A 284 0.54 -7.43 -1.23
CA CYS A 284 -0.34 -8.33 -0.49
C CYS A 284 0.19 -9.77 -0.44
N ILE A 285 0.80 -10.25 -1.52
CA ILE A 285 1.42 -11.57 -1.60
C ILE A 285 2.64 -11.63 -0.68
N GLU A 286 3.55 -10.66 -0.77
CA GLU A 286 4.76 -10.60 0.06
C GLU A 286 4.41 -10.49 1.55
N ASN A 287 3.39 -9.70 1.91
CA ASN A 287 2.92 -9.63 3.28
C ASN A 287 2.34 -10.97 3.77
N THR A 288 1.55 -11.64 2.94
CA THR A 288 0.99 -12.96 3.27
C THR A 288 2.09 -14.00 3.48
N ARG A 289 3.11 -14.02 2.60
CA ARG A 289 4.27 -14.92 2.74
C ARG A 289 5.05 -14.69 4.04
N ALA A 290 5.24 -13.43 4.42
CA ALA A 290 5.95 -13.09 5.65
C ALA A 290 5.18 -13.50 6.92
N ARG A 291 3.86 -13.64 6.84
CA ARG A 291 2.99 -13.88 8.00
C ARG A 291 2.55 -15.32 8.19
N LEU A 292 2.23 -16.00 7.08
CA LEU A 292 1.76 -17.38 7.08
C LEU A 292 2.91 -18.26 6.59
N ASP A 293 3.01 -18.44 5.28
CA ASP A 293 3.96 -19.31 4.61
C ASP A 293 3.98 -19.03 3.09
N ASP A 294 4.93 -19.64 2.40
CA ASP A 294 5.07 -19.52 0.94
C ASP A 294 3.86 -20.10 0.20
N GLY A 295 3.24 -21.15 0.74
CA GLY A 295 2.04 -21.80 0.19
C GLY A 295 0.83 -20.86 0.17
N ALA A 296 0.53 -20.17 1.27
CA ALA A 296 -0.52 -19.15 1.30
C ALA A 296 -0.26 -18.00 0.31
N GLY A 297 1.00 -17.62 0.11
CA GLY A 297 1.38 -16.62 -0.89
C GLY A 297 1.09 -17.05 -2.32
N ILE A 298 1.34 -18.32 -2.66
CA ILE A 298 1.05 -18.89 -3.99
C ILE A 298 -0.45 -18.92 -4.24
N VAL A 299 -1.24 -19.41 -3.28
CA VAL A 299 -2.71 -19.46 -3.39
C VAL A 299 -3.28 -18.06 -3.58
N LEU A 300 -2.80 -17.07 -2.82
CA LEU A 300 -3.21 -15.68 -2.99
C LEU A 300 -2.83 -15.11 -4.37
N SER A 301 -1.66 -15.44 -4.91
CA SER A 301 -1.25 -15.03 -6.26
C SER A 301 -2.22 -15.58 -7.31
N ALA A 302 -2.50 -16.88 -7.25
CA ALA A 302 -3.43 -17.56 -8.15
C ALA A 302 -4.84 -16.95 -8.08
N MET A 303 -5.35 -16.68 -6.87
CA MET A 303 -6.64 -16.01 -6.68
C MET A 303 -6.68 -14.62 -7.32
N LEU A 304 -5.59 -13.84 -7.23
CA LEU A 304 -5.53 -12.50 -7.79
C LEU A 304 -5.36 -12.48 -9.31
N GLU A 305 -4.69 -13.49 -9.87
CA GLU A 305 -4.53 -13.68 -11.31
C GLU A 305 -5.82 -14.17 -11.97
N ALA A 306 -6.53 -15.11 -11.33
CA ALA A 306 -7.82 -15.62 -11.79
C ALA A 306 -8.89 -14.52 -11.88
N SER A 307 -8.88 -13.59 -10.92
CA SER A 307 -9.94 -12.60 -10.80
C SER A 307 -9.97 -11.58 -11.93
N LYS A 308 -8.81 -11.13 -12.44
CA LYS A 308 -8.60 -10.02 -13.41
C LYS A 308 -9.43 -8.74 -13.18
N SER A 309 -10.29 -8.66 -12.17
CA SER A 309 -11.20 -7.56 -11.90
C SER A 309 -10.52 -6.48 -11.06
N THR A 310 -10.87 -5.23 -11.33
CA THR A 310 -10.31 -4.04 -10.66
C THR A 310 -10.84 -3.88 -9.24
N GLU A 311 -11.71 -4.77 -8.78
CA GLU A 311 -12.42 -4.67 -7.52
C GLU A 311 -11.54 -5.00 -6.31
N ASN A 312 -11.88 -4.41 -5.17
CA ASN A 312 -11.15 -4.62 -3.90
C ASN A 312 -11.54 -5.91 -3.20
N THR A 313 -12.65 -6.52 -3.64
CA THR A 313 -13.15 -7.80 -3.17
C THR A 313 -13.08 -8.74 -4.36
N VAL A 314 -12.25 -9.77 -4.22
CA VAL A 314 -11.95 -10.71 -5.29
C VAL A 314 -12.71 -11.99 -5.01
N SER A 315 -13.79 -12.25 -5.75
CA SER A 315 -14.54 -13.52 -5.72
C SER A 315 -14.04 -14.46 -6.81
N VAL A 316 -13.58 -15.65 -6.45
CA VAL A 316 -13.09 -16.65 -7.40
C VAL A 316 -13.63 -18.03 -7.01
N SER A 317 -13.92 -18.86 -8.01
CA SER A 317 -14.31 -20.25 -7.81
C SER A 317 -13.11 -21.12 -7.43
N LEU A 318 -13.34 -22.17 -6.63
CA LEU A 318 -12.27 -23.08 -6.19
C LEU A 318 -11.53 -23.73 -7.37
N ASP A 319 -12.24 -24.11 -8.43
CA ASP A 319 -11.65 -24.78 -9.60
C ASP A 319 -10.71 -23.85 -10.37
N SER A 320 -11.09 -22.58 -10.54
CA SER A 320 -10.24 -21.60 -11.19
C SER A 320 -8.97 -21.31 -10.39
N ILE A 321 -9.06 -21.32 -9.06
CA ILE A 321 -7.88 -21.20 -8.18
C ILE A 321 -6.97 -22.42 -8.36
N PHE A 322 -7.54 -23.62 -8.40
CA PHE A 322 -6.76 -24.84 -8.56
C PHE A 322 -6.02 -24.86 -9.90
N GLU A 323 -6.69 -24.52 -11.01
CA GLU A 323 -6.06 -24.44 -12.32
C GLU A 323 -4.91 -23.43 -12.37
N GLU A 324 -5.06 -22.25 -11.75
CA GLU A 324 -3.99 -21.25 -11.71
C GLU A 324 -2.83 -21.65 -10.78
N VAL A 325 -3.11 -22.30 -9.64
CA VAL A 325 -2.06 -22.84 -8.76
C VAL A 325 -1.22 -23.89 -9.50
N LEU A 326 -1.83 -24.72 -10.34
CA LEU A 326 -1.13 -25.73 -11.14
C LEU A 326 -0.19 -25.15 -12.20
N LYS A 327 -0.41 -23.91 -12.65
CA LYS A 327 0.52 -23.24 -13.59
C LYS A 327 1.83 -22.83 -12.92
N SER A 328 1.82 -22.66 -11.59
CA SER A 328 3.03 -22.35 -10.82
C SER A 328 3.81 -23.62 -10.51
N LYS A 329 5.13 -23.59 -10.76
CA LYS A 329 6.06 -24.71 -10.51
C LYS A 329 6.02 -25.22 -9.06
N GLU A 330 5.78 -24.32 -8.12
CA GLU A 330 5.71 -24.61 -6.68
C GLU A 330 4.30 -25.06 -6.26
N GLY A 331 3.27 -24.66 -7.00
CA GLY A 331 1.88 -25.02 -6.75
C GLY A 331 1.49 -26.42 -7.22
N CYS A 332 2.24 -27.02 -8.16
CA CYS A 332 1.96 -28.37 -8.68
C CYS A 332 2.00 -29.49 -7.61
N ILE A 333 2.67 -29.26 -6.47
CA ILE A 333 2.79 -30.24 -5.38
C ILE A 333 1.62 -30.12 -4.39
N MET A 334 0.82 -29.05 -4.47
CA MET A 334 -0.25 -28.78 -3.50
C MET A 334 -1.50 -29.62 -3.79
N THR A 335 -2.01 -30.28 -2.74
CA THR A 335 -3.32 -30.96 -2.82
C THR A 335 -4.47 -29.96 -2.60
N LEU A 336 -5.66 -30.32 -3.09
CA LEU A 336 -6.88 -29.52 -2.91
C LEU A 336 -7.20 -29.21 -1.44
N GLU A 337 -6.89 -30.14 -0.52
CA GLU A 337 -7.09 -29.94 0.92
C GLU A 337 -6.17 -28.86 1.50
N HIS A 338 -4.90 -28.83 1.07
CA HIS A 338 -3.96 -27.77 1.46
C HIS A 338 -4.43 -26.42 0.91
N ILE A 339 -4.94 -26.36 -0.32
CA ILE A 339 -5.46 -25.10 -0.89
C ILE A 339 -6.65 -24.61 -0.08
N ARG A 340 -7.60 -25.49 0.28
CA ARG A 340 -8.74 -25.14 1.13
C ARG A 340 -8.30 -24.64 2.52
N SER A 341 -7.30 -25.26 3.13
CA SER A 341 -6.80 -24.82 4.44
C SER A 341 -6.18 -23.41 4.36
N TYR A 342 -5.41 -23.11 3.32
CA TYR A 342 -4.84 -21.77 3.11
C TYR A 342 -5.93 -20.72 2.82
N ILE A 343 -6.95 -21.05 2.03
CA ILE A 343 -8.08 -20.14 1.79
C ILE A 343 -8.79 -19.75 3.10
N VAL A 344 -8.98 -20.70 4.02
CA VAL A 344 -9.56 -20.44 5.34
C VAL A 344 -8.63 -19.54 6.17
N GLN A 345 -7.31 -19.81 6.16
CA GLN A 345 -6.33 -19.00 6.90
C GLN A 345 -6.20 -17.57 6.37
N LEU A 346 -6.40 -17.35 5.06
CA LEU A 346 -6.44 -16.03 4.44
C LEU A 346 -7.69 -15.21 4.85
N GLY A 347 -8.64 -15.84 5.57
CA GLY A 347 -9.86 -15.19 6.03
C GLY A 347 -10.87 -14.94 4.90
N CYS A 348 -10.79 -15.74 3.82
CA CYS A 348 -11.72 -15.64 2.70
C CYS A 348 -13.14 -15.98 3.16
N ARG A 349 -14.12 -15.15 2.80
CA ARG A 349 -15.53 -15.45 3.07
C ARG A 349 -16.07 -16.35 1.96
N SER A 350 -16.59 -17.52 2.34
CA SER A 350 -17.45 -18.31 1.47
C SER A 350 -18.78 -17.57 1.34
N VAL A 351 -19.13 -17.16 0.13
CA VAL A 351 -20.42 -16.48 -0.16
C VAL A 351 -21.46 -17.50 -0.61
N GLU A 352 -21.03 -18.50 -1.37
CA GLU A 352 -21.75 -19.71 -1.80
C GLU A 352 -20.73 -20.87 -1.76
N ASP A 353 -21.15 -22.14 -1.65
CA ASP A 353 -20.32 -23.31 -1.28
C ASP A 353 -19.02 -23.53 -2.10
N GLU A 354 -18.77 -22.77 -3.16
CA GLU A 354 -17.57 -22.82 -4.01
C GLU A 354 -16.97 -21.45 -4.39
N LEU A 355 -17.52 -20.34 -3.89
CA LEU A 355 -17.09 -18.97 -4.20
C LEU A 355 -16.40 -18.31 -2.99
N TYR A 356 -15.10 -18.05 -3.13
CA TYR A 356 -14.29 -17.44 -2.07
C TYR A 356 -13.98 -15.99 -2.38
N SER A 357 -14.24 -15.11 -1.41
CA SER A 357 -13.94 -13.67 -1.51
C SER A 357 -12.78 -13.22 -0.61
N ILE A 358 -11.78 -12.54 -1.19
CA ILE A 358 -10.67 -11.92 -0.44
C ILE A 358 -10.94 -10.44 -0.23
N ASP A 359 -10.92 -10.00 1.04
CA ASP A 359 -10.95 -8.59 1.41
C ASP A 359 -9.52 -8.00 1.40
N LEU A 360 -9.07 -7.49 0.26
CA LEU A 360 -7.74 -6.85 0.14
C LEU A 360 -7.56 -5.68 1.11
N LYS A 361 -8.66 -4.99 1.46
CA LYS A 361 -8.65 -3.86 2.41
C LYS A 361 -8.11 -4.28 3.79
N LYS A 362 -8.46 -5.48 4.28
CA LYS A 362 -8.01 -5.97 5.59
C LYS A 362 -6.52 -6.31 5.57
N ILE A 363 -6.06 -6.95 4.49
CA ILE A 363 -4.63 -7.30 4.31
C ILE A 363 -3.78 -6.02 4.29
N ILE A 364 -4.24 -4.98 3.59
CA ILE A 364 -3.56 -3.69 3.50
C ILE A 364 -3.60 -2.95 4.85
N GLU A 365 -4.73 -2.93 5.55
CA GLU A 365 -4.84 -2.36 6.89
C GLU A 365 -3.88 -3.03 7.88
N GLN A 366 -3.74 -4.34 7.77
CA GLN A 366 -2.82 -5.09 8.59
C GLN A 366 -1.35 -4.79 8.24
N ALA A 367 -0.98 -4.80 6.96
CA ALA A 367 0.35 -4.41 6.49
C ALA A 367 0.74 -3.01 7.01
N ARG A 368 -0.19 -2.04 6.95
CA ARG A 368 0.05 -0.68 7.48
C ARG A 368 0.33 -0.70 8.98
N ASN A 369 -0.42 -1.48 9.75
CA ASN A 369 -0.20 -1.57 11.19
C ASN A 369 1.17 -2.19 11.51
N GLU A 370 1.58 -3.23 10.77
CA GLU A 370 2.88 -3.90 10.92
C GLU A 370 4.06 -3.00 10.55
N GLU A 371 3.91 -2.15 9.53
CA GLU A 371 4.92 -1.13 9.19
C GLU A 371 5.05 -0.06 10.28
N VAL A 372 3.93 0.47 10.80
CA VAL A 372 3.97 1.42 11.93
C VAL A 372 4.60 0.79 13.16
N GLU A 373 4.25 -0.47 13.45
CA GLU A 373 4.84 -1.28 14.50
C GLU A 373 6.36 -1.44 14.33
N SER A 374 6.82 -1.68 13.11
CA SER A 374 8.25 -1.77 12.76
C SER A 374 8.98 -0.45 12.94
N ILE A 375 8.33 0.69 12.63
CA ILE A 375 8.86 2.03 12.89
C ILE A 375 9.00 2.28 14.39
N VAL A 376 7.97 1.92 15.18
CA VAL A 376 7.99 2.07 16.64
C VAL A 376 9.08 1.21 17.27
N LEU A 377 9.24 -0.03 16.82
CA LEU A 377 10.28 -0.94 17.28
C LEU A 377 11.68 -0.37 17.05
N LYS A 378 11.94 0.21 15.86
CA LYS A 378 13.24 0.79 15.50
C LYS A 378 13.52 2.11 16.24
N ARG A 379 12.50 2.96 16.46
CA ARG A 379 12.69 4.29 17.09
C ARG A 379 12.72 4.23 18.62
N TYR A 380 11.83 3.45 19.24
CA TYR A 380 11.62 3.47 20.70
C TYR A 380 12.01 2.16 21.40
N GLY A 381 12.30 1.09 20.64
CA GLY A 381 12.73 -0.20 21.18
C GLY A 381 11.58 -1.19 21.46
N LYS A 382 11.96 -2.33 22.04
CA LYS A 382 11.08 -3.51 22.19
C LYS A 382 9.95 -3.30 23.20
N GLU A 383 10.18 -2.53 24.26
CA GLU A 383 9.17 -2.24 25.29
C GLU A 383 8.04 -1.37 24.73
N ALA A 384 8.40 -0.27 24.06
CA ALA A 384 7.46 0.61 23.37
C ALA A 384 6.65 -0.14 22.31
N TYR A 385 7.27 -1.06 21.58
CA TYR A 385 6.59 -1.93 20.63
C TYR A 385 5.49 -2.77 21.29
N ARG A 386 5.77 -3.42 22.43
CA ARG A 386 4.78 -4.23 23.17
C ARG A 386 3.60 -3.37 23.62
N MET A 387 3.89 -2.18 24.14
CA MET A 387 2.89 -1.22 24.60
C MET A 387 2.02 -0.72 23.46
N PHE A 388 2.64 -0.33 22.33
CA PHE A 388 1.94 0.12 21.14
C PHE A 388 1.05 -0.97 20.55
N ARG A 389 1.56 -2.21 20.43
CA ARG A 389 0.79 -3.35 19.92
C ARG A 389 -0.44 -3.62 20.78
N LEU A 390 -0.28 -3.63 22.11
CA LEU A 390 -1.39 -3.81 23.05
C LEU A 390 -2.47 -2.71 22.90
N LEU A 391 -2.05 -1.45 22.74
CA LEU A 391 -2.98 -0.34 22.50
C LEU A 391 -3.66 -0.42 21.13
N SER A 392 -2.94 -0.87 20.09
CA SER A 392 -3.45 -0.99 18.71
C SER A 392 -4.46 -2.13 18.54
N THR A 393 -4.27 -3.25 19.26
CA THR A 393 -5.18 -4.41 19.24
C THR A 393 -6.44 -4.15 20.05
N ASN A 394 -6.34 -3.56 21.23
CA ASN A 394 -7.49 -3.36 22.12
C ASN A 394 -8.44 -2.27 21.62
N GLY A 395 -7.95 -1.29 20.85
CA GLY A 395 -8.76 -0.22 20.23
C GLY A 395 -9.48 0.72 21.21
N ARG A 396 -9.40 0.44 22.51
CA ARG A 396 -9.98 1.21 23.62
C ARG A 396 -8.88 2.01 24.33
N PRO A 397 -9.23 3.15 24.95
CA PRO A 397 -8.28 3.84 25.81
C PRO A 397 -7.94 2.98 27.04
N LEU A 398 -6.65 2.85 27.37
CA LEU A 398 -6.19 2.09 28.54
C LEU A 398 -5.48 2.98 29.55
N ASP A 399 -5.62 2.63 30.82
CA ASP A 399 -4.91 3.25 31.93
C ASP A 399 -3.44 2.83 31.95
N THR A 400 -2.57 3.70 32.46
CA THR A 400 -1.13 3.44 32.58
C THR A 400 -0.81 2.16 33.38
N ASP A 401 -1.54 1.90 34.46
CA ASP A 401 -1.35 0.69 35.28
C ASP A 401 -1.68 -0.58 34.49
N LYS A 402 -2.81 -0.58 33.76
CA LYS A 402 -3.21 -1.72 32.91
C LYS A 402 -2.23 -1.99 31.79
N ILE A 403 -1.60 -0.95 31.26
CA ILE A 403 -0.56 -1.09 30.23
C ILE A 403 0.69 -1.72 30.84
N SER A 404 1.17 -1.21 31.98
CA SER A 404 2.33 -1.74 32.70
C SER A 404 2.15 -3.22 33.05
N ASP A 405 0.99 -3.59 33.60
CA ASP A 405 0.64 -4.96 33.94
C ASP A 405 0.54 -5.85 32.69
N GLY A 406 -0.06 -5.33 31.60
CA GLY A 406 -0.22 -6.06 30.34
C GLY A 406 1.07 -6.27 29.55
N THR A 407 2.05 -5.37 29.68
CA THR A 407 3.33 -5.47 28.94
C THR A 407 4.49 -6.00 29.77
N PHE A 408 4.28 -6.23 31.07
CA PHE A 408 5.32 -6.61 32.03
C PHE A 408 6.51 -5.63 32.04
N VAL A 409 6.21 -4.32 32.01
CA VAL A 409 7.18 -3.23 32.05
C VAL A 409 6.97 -2.44 33.34
N GLU A 410 8.02 -1.97 33.99
CA GLU A 410 7.89 -1.20 35.23
C GLU A 410 7.07 0.08 35.00
N LYS A 411 6.26 0.48 36.00
CA LYS A 411 5.39 1.68 35.90
C LYS A 411 6.15 2.97 35.60
N LYS A 412 7.37 3.10 36.14
CA LYS A 412 8.25 4.27 35.92
C LYS A 412 8.73 4.35 34.47
N GLU A 413 9.04 3.22 33.85
CA GLU A 413 9.49 3.17 32.46
C GLU A 413 8.32 3.29 31.49
N THR A 414 7.21 2.62 31.81
CA THR A 414 5.94 2.71 31.07
C THR A 414 5.52 4.17 30.88
N THR A 415 5.48 4.97 31.96
CA THR A 415 5.16 6.40 31.87
C THR A 415 6.14 7.15 30.97
N ARG A 416 7.46 6.97 31.16
CA ARG A 416 8.50 7.62 30.33
C ARG A 416 8.34 7.32 28.84
N ILE A 417 8.08 6.06 28.48
CA ILE A 417 7.92 5.62 27.10
C ILE A 417 6.63 6.19 26.49
N LEU A 418 5.50 6.14 27.22
CA LEU A 418 4.23 6.70 26.75
C LEU A 418 4.33 8.21 26.51
N TYR A 419 4.99 8.95 27.41
CA TYR A 419 5.22 10.38 27.22
C TYR A 419 6.09 10.69 26.00
N LYS A 420 7.13 9.89 25.74
CA LYS A 420 7.95 10.04 24.51
C LYS A 420 7.12 9.82 23.26
N MET A 421 6.34 8.75 23.22
CA MET A 421 5.48 8.43 22.07
C MET A 421 4.36 9.46 21.86
N TRP A 422 3.81 10.02 22.93
CA TRP A 422 2.82 11.09 22.87
C TRP A 422 3.40 12.41 22.39
N LYS A 423 4.63 12.76 22.81
CA LYS A 423 5.33 13.95 22.31
C LYS A 423 5.51 13.90 20.78
N ASP A 424 5.76 12.71 20.25
CA ASP A 424 5.88 12.45 18.82
C ASP A 424 4.51 12.19 18.15
N ASN A 425 3.39 12.42 18.84
CA ASN A 425 2.01 12.25 18.34
C ASN A 425 1.60 10.83 17.92
N TYR A 426 2.33 9.79 18.34
CA TYR A 426 1.95 8.39 18.11
C TYR A 426 0.75 7.97 18.97
N LEU A 427 0.61 8.60 20.13
CA LEU A 427 -0.43 8.34 21.12
C LEU A 427 -1.22 9.61 21.41
N GLU A 428 -2.50 9.42 21.72
CA GLU A 428 -3.35 10.44 22.32
C GLU A 428 -3.48 10.17 23.82
N MET A 429 -3.44 11.25 24.60
CA MET A 429 -3.62 11.23 26.04
C MET A 429 -4.93 11.93 26.38
N GLU A 430 -5.87 11.18 26.96
CA GLU A 430 -7.12 11.71 27.51
C GLU A 430 -6.97 11.78 29.04
N LYS A 431 -7.15 12.98 29.61
CA LYS A 431 -7.18 13.16 31.06
C LYS A 431 -8.57 12.79 31.57
N ALA A 432 -8.67 11.80 32.44
CA ALA A 432 -9.92 11.41 33.06
C ALA A 432 -9.89 11.68 34.57
N THR A 433 -10.96 12.31 35.05
CA THR A 433 -11.22 12.51 36.48
C THR A 433 -12.42 11.64 36.86
N VAL A 434 -12.23 10.69 37.78
CA VAL A 434 -13.36 9.91 38.31
C VAL A 434 -13.97 10.65 39.48
N VAL A 435 -15.28 10.89 39.39
CA VAL A 435 -16.08 11.43 40.49
C VAL A 435 -15.96 10.46 41.68
N GLY A 436 -15.32 10.90 42.77
CA GLY A 436 -15.20 10.14 44.02
C GLY A 436 -13.84 9.51 44.33
N ARG A 437 -12.80 9.66 43.48
CA ARG A 437 -11.40 9.35 43.86
C ARG A 437 -10.50 10.58 43.64
N PRO A 438 -9.68 10.99 44.62
CA PRO A 438 -8.67 12.01 44.39
C PRO A 438 -7.53 11.41 43.56
N GLY A 439 -7.47 11.77 42.28
CA GLY A 439 -6.38 11.38 41.39
C GLY A 439 -6.74 11.55 39.92
N GLU A 440 -5.97 12.36 39.20
CA GLU A 440 -6.02 12.42 37.73
C GLU A 440 -5.33 11.16 37.18
N PHE A 441 -6.00 10.42 36.29
CA PHE A 441 -5.36 9.31 35.57
C PHE A 441 -5.40 9.53 34.07
N PHE A 442 -4.33 9.08 33.41
CA PHE A 442 -4.13 9.25 31.98
C PHE A 442 -4.57 8.01 31.23
N LEU A 443 -5.48 8.22 30.29
CA LEU A 443 -5.95 7.24 29.34
C LEU A 443 -5.20 7.41 28.02
N TRP A 444 -4.66 6.31 27.50
CA TRP A 444 -3.85 6.31 26.28
C TRP A 444 -4.60 5.62 25.14
N ARG A 445 -4.63 6.26 23.96
CA ARG A 445 -5.29 5.73 22.76
C ARG A 445 -4.42 5.92 21.52
N VAL A 446 -4.49 4.98 20.58
CA VAL A 446 -3.89 5.11 19.24
C VAL A 446 -4.97 5.53 18.23
N LYS A 447 -4.84 6.73 17.66
CA LYS A 447 -5.70 7.19 16.54
C LYS A 447 -5.12 6.73 15.19
N LYS A 448 -5.49 5.53 14.74
CA LYS A 448 -4.96 4.89 13.51
C LYS A 448 -5.03 5.81 12.27
N ASN A 449 -6.12 6.54 12.08
CA ASN A 449 -6.30 7.41 10.90
C ASN A 449 -5.31 8.58 10.88
N VAL A 450 -5.19 9.30 12.00
CA VAL A 450 -4.28 10.46 12.12
C VAL A 450 -2.83 9.98 12.04
N LEU A 451 -2.53 8.88 12.72
CA LEU A 451 -1.21 8.27 12.71
C LEU A 451 -0.77 7.87 11.30
N SER A 452 -1.68 7.33 10.49
CA SER A 452 -1.36 6.94 9.10
C SER A 452 -0.96 8.13 8.23
N VAL A 453 -1.58 9.29 8.42
CA VAL A 453 -1.26 10.52 7.67
C VAL A 453 0.07 11.11 8.15
N GLN A 454 0.31 11.09 9.46
CA GLN A 454 1.57 11.56 10.02
C GLN A 454 2.75 10.68 9.57
N VAL A 455 2.61 9.36 9.67
CA VAL A 455 3.65 8.42 9.23
C VAL A 455 3.91 8.61 7.75
N LEU A 456 2.88 8.83 6.93
CA LEU A 456 3.06 9.15 5.50
C LEU A 456 3.87 10.44 5.29
N ASP A 457 3.62 11.49 6.07
CA ASP A 457 4.40 12.74 5.99
C ASP A 457 5.87 12.53 6.42
N GLU A 458 6.12 11.73 7.46
CA GLU A 458 7.47 11.34 7.87
C GLU A 458 8.19 10.52 6.78
N LEU A 459 7.48 9.62 6.10
CA LEU A 459 8.02 8.85 4.97
C LEU A 459 8.37 9.77 3.79
N TYR A 460 7.52 10.76 3.47
CA TYR A 460 7.84 11.76 2.45
C TYR A 460 9.05 12.61 2.83
N HIS A 461 9.17 13.00 4.10
CA HIS A 461 10.33 13.74 4.57
C HIS A 461 11.61 12.90 4.47
N ALA A 462 11.56 11.63 4.85
CA ALA A 462 12.69 10.71 4.69
C ALA A 462 13.09 10.52 3.21
N ALA A 463 12.11 10.40 2.30
CA ALA A 463 12.36 10.28 0.87
C ALA A 463 13.01 11.55 0.30
N LEU A 464 12.53 12.72 0.72
CA LEU A 464 13.10 14.02 0.36
C LEU A 464 14.55 14.11 0.83
N ASN A 465 14.86 13.73 2.07
CA ASN A 465 16.21 13.78 2.62
C ASN A 465 17.17 12.83 1.86
N LEU A 466 16.71 11.63 1.50
CA LEU A 466 17.48 10.70 0.67
C LEU A 466 17.76 11.27 -0.72
N ARG A 467 16.76 11.92 -1.35
CA ARG A 467 16.93 12.55 -2.67
C ARG A 467 17.85 13.76 -2.62
N PHE A 468 17.73 14.62 -1.61
CA PHE A 468 18.70 15.70 -1.41
C PHE A 468 20.11 15.18 -1.18
N ARG A 469 20.26 14.08 -0.42
CA ARG A 469 21.58 13.46 -0.26
C ARG A 469 22.10 12.91 -1.59
N LEU A 470 21.25 12.29 -2.40
CA LEU A 470 21.59 11.78 -3.73
C LEU A 470 22.07 12.92 -4.64
N SER A 471 21.29 14.01 -4.74
CA SER A 471 21.63 15.18 -5.55
C SER A 471 22.92 15.84 -5.07
N HIS A 472 23.13 15.93 -3.75
CA HIS A 472 24.38 16.46 -3.19
C HIS A 472 25.61 15.62 -3.58
N GLU A 473 25.52 14.29 -3.51
CA GLU A 473 26.64 13.41 -3.91
C GLU A 473 26.92 13.46 -5.41
N LEU A 474 25.87 13.55 -6.24
CA LEU A 474 25.99 13.73 -7.68
C LEU A 474 26.64 15.08 -8.03
N GLU A 475 26.23 16.16 -7.35
CA GLU A 475 26.79 17.49 -7.55
C GLU A 475 28.26 17.56 -7.13
N LYS A 476 28.58 17.02 -5.94
CA LYS A 476 29.95 16.96 -5.41
C LYS A 476 30.92 16.21 -6.32
N SER A 477 30.39 15.30 -7.14
CA SER A 477 31.17 14.45 -8.02
C SER A 477 30.81 14.65 -9.49
N ARG A 478 30.25 15.82 -9.84
CA ARG A 478 29.83 16.15 -11.21
C ARG A 478 30.96 15.96 -12.22
N GLU A 479 32.19 16.31 -11.83
CA GLU A 479 33.41 16.11 -12.63
C GLU A 479 33.67 14.63 -12.98
N LEU A 480 33.32 13.70 -12.09
CA LEU A 480 33.51 12.26 -12.32
C LEU A 480 32.41 11.65 -13.19
N VAL A 481 31.19 12.19 -13.10
CA VAL A 481 30.03 11.71 -13.88
C VAL A 481 30.19 12.02 -15.37
N GLY A 482 30.88 13.12 -15.72
CA GLY A 482 31.17 13.51 -17.10
C GLY A 482 32.31 12.75 -17.77
N LEU A 483 33.10 11.96 -17.03
CA LEU A 483 34.25 11.25 -17.57
C LEU A 483 33.87 9.87 -18.12
N LYS A 484 34.37 9.54 -19.31
CA LYS A 484 34.19 8.21 -19.91
C LYS A 484 34.96 7.16 -19.10
N LYS A 485 34.40 5.95 -19.00
CA LYS A 485 34.93 4.85 -18.14
C LYS A 485 36.41 4.52 -18.36
N HIS A 486 36.93 4.70 -19.58
CA HIS A 486 38.32 4.40 -19.92
C HIS A 486 39.34 5.42 -19.36
N ASN A 487 38.91 6.61 -18.97
CA ASN A 487 39.78 7.65 -18.39
C ASN A 487 39.92 7.55 -16.87
N LEU A 488 39.22 6.60 -16.25
CA LEU A 488 39.23 6.39 -14.80
C LEU A 488 40.35 5.40 -14.46
N VAL A 489 41.54 5.92 -14.16
CA VAL A 489 42.69 5.11 -13.70
C VAL A 489 43.13 5.61 -12.33
N GLY A 490 43.53 4.68 -11.43
CA GLY A 490 44.03 5.01 -10.10
C GLY A 490 42.95 5.55 -9.14
N GLU A 491 43.27 6.63 -8.42
CA GLU A 491 42.41 7.22 -7.38
C GLU A 491 41.02 7.66 -7.88
N LEU A 492 40.93 8.08 -9.14
CA LEU A 492 39.65 8.48 -9.76
C LEU A 492 38.71 7.28 -9.94
N ALA A 493 39.26 6.10 -10.26
CA ALA A 493 38.50 4.87 -10.37
C ALA A 493 37.96 4.43 -9.00
N GLU A 494 38.78 4.53 -7.96
CA GLU A 494 38.33 4.26 -6.59
C GLU A 494 37.23 5.23 -6.14
N ARG A 495 37.40 6.53 -6.43
CA ARG A 495 36.40 7.53 -6.07
C ARG A 495 35.09 7.31 -6.82
N HIS A 496 35.14 6.93 -8.11
CA HIS A 496 33.96 6.53 -8.86
C HIS A 496 33.33 5.26 -8.28
N GLU A 497 34.11 4.25 -7.90
CA GLU A 497 33.60 3.02 -7.28
C GLU A 497 32.86 3.33 -5.96
N ARG A 498 33.47 4.16 -5.10
CA ARG A 498 32.84 4.63 -3.85
C ARG A 498 31.55 5.37 -4.15
N LEU A 499 31.53 6.28 -5.12
CA LEU A 499 30.32 6.98 -5.53
C LEU A 499 29.24 6.01 -6.03
N ARG A 500 29.61 5.01 -6.84
CA ARG A 500 28.66 4.01 -7.34
C ARG A 500 28.04 3.21 -6.20
N LYS A 501 28.85 2.79 -5.22
CA LYS A 501 28.37 2.09 -4.01
C LYS A 501 27.39 2.95 -3.22
N VAL A 502 27.73 4.22 -2.97
CA VAL A 502 26.87 5.17 -2.26
C VAL A 502 25.57 5.42 -3.04
N TYR A 503 25.66 5.63 -4.36
CA TYR A 503 24.50 5.82 -5.23
C TYR A 503 23.57 4.60 -5.19
N THR A 504 24.10 3.38 -5.33
CA THR A 504 23.33 2.14 -5.27
C THR A 504 22.68 1.96 -3.88
N LEU A 505 23.40 2.27 -2.80
CA LEU A 505 22.86 2.22 -1.44
C LEU A 505 21.70 3.21 -1.24
N LEU A 506 21.89 4.48 -1.65
CA LEU A 506 20.86 5.51 -1.52
C LEU A 506 19.64 5.21 -2.39
N LYS A 507 19.85 4.77 -3.64
CA LYS A 507 18.76 4.43 -4.57
C LYS A 507 17.99 3.20 -4.10
N SER A 508 18.67 2.15 -3.63
CA SER A 508 18.01 0.96 -3.06
C SER A 508 17.26 1.28 -1.77
N SER A 509 17.76 2.21 -0.95
CA SER A 509 17.05 2.69 0.23
C SER A 509 15.80 3.49 -0.15
N LEU A 510 15.88 4.33 -1.18
CA LEU A 510 14.73 5.08 -1.72
C LEU A 510 13.67 4.15 -2.30
N THR A 511 14.04 3.09 -3.02
CA THR A 511 13.06 2.13 -3.56
C THR A 511 12.32 1.38 -2.46
N LYS A 512 13.01 0.98 -1.39
CA LYS A 512 12.40 0.35 -0.21
C LYS A 512 11.46 1.30 0.52
N LEU A 513 11.86 2.57 0.64
CA LEU A 513 11.02 3.59 1.25
C LEU A 513 9.78 3.89 0.42
N ASP A 514 9.89 3.87 -0.92
CA ASP A 514 8.74 4.02 -1.82
C ASP A 514 7.75 2.85 -1.69
N ASP A 515 8.18 1.62 -1.34
CA ASP A 515 7.25 0.52 -1.05
C ASP A 515 6.36 0.84 0.16
N ALA A 516 6.93 1.45 1.21
CA ALA A 516 6.15 1.94 2.35
C ALA A 516 5.24 3.12 1.94
N ILE A 517 5.74 4.10 1.17
CA ILE A 517 4.92 5.22 0.68
C ILE A 517 3.72 4.73 -0.13
N LEU A 518 3.92 3.74 -1.01
CA LEU A 518 2.87 3.12 -1.81
C LEU A 518 1.77 2.52 -0.92
N LEU A 519 2.18 1.82 0.14
CA LEU A 519 1.28 1.21 1.11
C LEU A 519 0.39 2.23 1.85
N PHE A 520 0.95 3.38 2.24
CA PHE A 520 0.20 4.41 2.98
C PHE A 520 -0.57 5.39 2.07
N HIS A 521 -0.06 5.71 0.88
CA HIS A 521 -0.63 6.70 -0.03
C HIS A 521 -1.64 6.09 -1.02
N ASP A 522 -1.21 5.10 -1.81
CA ASP A 522 -1.97 4.61 -2.96
C ASP A 522 -2.98 3.53 -2.57
N PHE A 523 -2.66 2.74 -1.55
CA PHE A 523 -3.55 1.68 -1.07
C PHE A 523 -4.56 2.17 -0.02
N SER A 524 -4.65 3.48 0.21
CA SER A 524 -5.57 4.07 1.18
C SER A 524 -7.04 3.96 0.73
N SER A 525 -7.89 3.50 1.66
CA SER A 525 -9.33 3.24 1.43
C SER A 525 -10.14 4.45 0.98
N ALA A 526 -9.67 5.67 1.26
CA ALA A 526 -10.33 6.91 0.87
C ALA A 526 -10.29 7.17 -0.64
N LYS A 527 -9.22 6.79 -1.34
CA LYS A 527 -9.11 6.89 -2.81
C LYS A 527 -9.81 5.74 -3.52
N LEU A 528 -9.91 4.59 -2.87
CA LEU A 528 -10.51 3.37 -3.42
C LEU A 528 -12.05 3.43 -3.53
N HIS A 529 -12.74 4.34 -2.84
CA HIS A 529 -14.19 4.51 -2.94
C HIS A 529 -14.63 5.25 -4.23
N LEU A 530 -13.73 6.04 -4.83
CA LEU A 530 -13.99 6.81 -6.06
C LEU A 530 -14.06 5.90 -7.30
N ILE A 531 -13.28 4.81 -7.29
CA ILE A 531 -13.33 3.76 -8.33
C ILE A 531 -14.67 3.02 -8.26
N GLN A 532 -15.20 2.81 -7.04
CA GLN A 532 -16.44 2.05 -6.82
C GLN A 532 -17.71 2.88 -7.12
N SER A 533 -17.69 4.20 -6.90
CA SER A 533 -18.83 5.06 -7.25
C SER A 533 -19.00 5.20 -8.76
N ASN A 534 -17.91 5.20 -9.53
CA ASN A 534 -17.93 5.36 -10.99
C ASN A 534 -18.54 4.15 -11.73
N ASN A 535 -18.45 2.94 -11.18
CA ASN A 535 -19.11 1.76 -11.75
C ASN A 535 -20.62 1.74 -11.48
N ALA A 536 -21.07 2.28 -10.34
CA ALA A 536 -22.48 2.26 -9.96
C ALA A 536 -23.30 3.44 -10.53
N SER A 537 -22.68 4.60 -10.77
CA SER A 537 -23.35 5.78 -11.33
C SER A 537 -23.62 5.63 -12.84
N ASN A 538 -22.68 5.06 -13.60
CA ASN A 538 -22.85 4.89 -15.05
C ASN A 538 -23.88 3.82 -15.43
N VAL A 539 -24.06 2.77 -14.62
CA VAL A 539 -25.11 1.76 -14.85
C VAL A 539 -26.51 2.31 -14.58
N ARG A 540 -26.66 3.25 -13.63
CA ARG A 540 -27.96 3.86 -13.32
C ARG A 540 -28.40 4.91 -14.34
N GLN A 541 -27.45 5.58 -15.00
CA GLN A 541 -27.74 6.59 -16.02
C GLN A 541 -28.13 5.95 -17.37
N ILE A 542 -27.50 4.82 -17.72
CA ILE A 542 -27.82 4.04 -18.93
C ILE A 542 -29.17 3.29 -18.77
N SER A 543 -29.50 2.82 -17.56
CA SER A 543 -30.80 2.19 -17.29
C SER A 543 -31.99 3.16 -17.33
N CYS A 544 -31.77 4.48 -17.20
CA CYS A 544 -32.85 5.47 -17.22
C CYS A 544 -33.15 6.04 -18.61
N GLN A 545 -32.28 5.84 -19.61
CA GLN A 545 -32.51 6.33 -20.98
C GLN A 545 -33.00 5.24 -21.96
N ILE A 546 -32.93 3.96 -21.60
CA ILE A 546 -33.37 2.85 -22.48
C ILE A 546 -34.80 2.38 -22.15
N PHE A 547 -35.38 2.80 -21.03
CA PHE A 547 -36.71 2.33 -20.57
C PHE A 547 -37.84 3.39 -20.63
N SER A 548 -37.76 4.37 -21.54
CA SER A 548 -38.85 5.34 -21.77
C SER A 548 -39.76 5.04 -22.97
N SER A 549 -39.58 3.90 -23.66
CA SER A 549 -40.42 3.50 -24.80
C SER A 549 -40.90 2.06 -24.72
N GLN A 550 -41.67 1.74 -23.68
CA GLN A 550 -42.80 0.79 -23.77
C GLN A 550 -43.56 0.77 -22.44
N ARG A 551 -44.61 1.59 -22.36
CA ARG A 551 -45.61 1.56 -21.29
C ARG A 551 -46.90 1.00 -21.86
N ARG A 552 -47.23 -0.25 -21.50
CA ARG A 552 -48.54 -0.94 -21.47
C ARG A 552 -48.21 -2.43 -21.29
N PHE A 553 -48.56 -3.18 -20.26
CA PHE A 553 -49.68 -3.19 -19.32
C PHE A 553 -49.26 -3.95 -18.05
N PHE A 554 -50.09 -3.83 -17.00
CA PHE A 554 -50.16 -4.59 -15.74
C PHE A 554 -49.45 -4.03 -14.48
N LEU A 555 -50.31 -3.52 -13.59
CA LEU A 555 -50.10 -3.26 -12.16
C LEU A 555 -49.99 -4.61 -11.41
N PRO A 556 -49.38 -4.66 -10.20
CA PRO A 556 -50.19 -4.49 -8.99
C PRO A 556 -49.59 -3.59 -7.89
N SER A 557 -50.44 -2.68 -7.40
CA SER A 557 -50.77 -2.37 -5.99
C SER A 557 -49.74 -2.72 -4.90
N SER A 558 -49.09 -1.75 -4.23
CA SER A 558 -49.53 -1.08 -2.99
C SER A 558 -50.02 -2.07 -1.91
N SER A 559 -49.46 -2.21 -0.70
CA SER A 559 -48.66 -1.35 0.19
C SER A 559 -48.50 -2.13 1.54
N PRO A 560 -48.20 -1.56 2.72
CA PRO A 560 -46.98 -0.89 3.18
C PRO A 560 -46.48 -1.36 4.60
N PHE A 561 -45.28 -0.88 4.98
CA PHE A 561 -44.72 -0.71 6.35
C PHE A 561 -44.04 -1.91 7.07
N PRO A 562 -43.20 -1.69 8.12
CA PRO A 562 -42.37 -0.52 8.48
C PRO A 562 -40.90 -0.86 8.86
N LEU A 563 -40.12 0.20 9.08
CA LEU A 563 -38.77 0.20 9.65
C LEU A 563 -38.73 -0.04 11.17
N SER A 564 -37.68 -0.76 11.59
CA SER A 564 -36.80 -0.53 12.75
C SER A 564 -37.06 -1.16 14.14
N ARG A 565 -35.96 -1.80 14.62
CA ARG A 565 -35.50 -2.14 16.00
C ARG A 565 -36.15 -3.34 16.70
N PRO A 566 -35.55 -3.89 17.78
CA PRO A 566 -34.14 -4.20 18.07
C PRO A 566 -33.98 -5.72 18.39
N PHE A 567 -32.77 -6.26 18.36
CA PHE A 567 -32.53 -7.63 18.87
C PHE A 567 -32.65 -7.64 20.41
N SER A 568 -33.85 -7.97 20.89
CA SER A 568 -34.10 -8.47 22.25
C SER A 568 -34.76 -9.83 22.14
N THR A 569 -34.16 -10.78 22.84
CA THR A 569 -34.63 -12.14 23.04
C THR A 569 -35.95 -12.17 23.80
N SER A 570 -37.04 -12.56 23.15
CA SER A 570 -38.11 -13.37 23.77
C SER A 570 -39.26 -13.63 22.79
N SER A 571 -39.66 -14.90 22.71
CA SER A 571 -40.97 -15.41 22.30
C SER A 571 -41.25 -15.61 20.80
N GLU A 572 -41.04 -16.84 20.33
CA GLU A 572 -42.08 -17.55 19.57
C GLU A 572 -42.00 -19.05 19.88
N ALA A 573 -42.88 -19.47 20.78
CA ALA A 573 -43.17 -20.85 21.10
C ALA A 573 -44.35 -21.30 20.24
N ALA A 574 -44.07 -22.14 19.23
CA ALA A 574 -44.98 -23.09 18.58
C ALA A 574 -44.24 -23.62 17.33
N THR A 575 -43.31 -24.57 17.44
CA THR A 575 -43.61 -25.99 17.61
C THR A 575 -42.38 -26.72 18.18
N ARG A 576 -42.06 -26.51 19.46
CA ARG A 576 -41.18 -27.44 20.17
C ARG A 576 -41.99 -28.69 20.46
N THR A 577 -41.54 -29.85 20.00
CA THR A 577 -42.20 -31.10 20.36
C THR A 577 -42.09 -31.27 21.87
N GLN A 578 -43.19 -31.63 22.55
CA GLN A 578 -43.21 -31.84 24.01
C GLN A 578 -42.09 -32.77 24.51
N LYS A 579 -41.57 -33.64 23.63
CA LYS A 579 -40.40 -34.50 23.92
C LYS A 579 -39.12 -33.69 24.13
N LEU A 580 -38.85 -32.67 23.32
CA LEU A 580 -37.65 -31.84 23.44
C LEU A 580 -37.67 -30.97 24.70
N GLU A 581 -38.85 -30.48 25.07
CA GLU A 581 -39.02 -29.70 26.31
C GLU A 581 -38.83 -30.58 27.54
N ARG A 582 -39.41 -31.78 27.57
CA ARG A 582 -39.18 -32.75 28.66
C ARG A 582 -37.71 -33.15 28.80
N ILE A 583 -37.02 -33.41 27.68
CA ILE A 583 -35.59 -33.76 27.71
C ILE A 583 -34.76 -32.57 28.22
N ALA A 584 -35.12 -31.34 27.84
CA ALA A 584 -34.42 -30.15 28.32
C ALA A 584 -34.60 -29.96 29.83
N ASP A 585 -35.82 -30.16 30.35
CA ASP A 585 -36.11 -30.07 31.78
C ASP A 585 -35.41 -31.19 32.57
N GLU A 586 -35.38 -32.41 32.04
CA GLU A 586 -34.64 -33.53 32.63
C GLU A 586 -33.13 -33.25 32.68
N LEU A 587 -32.53 -32.70 31.62
CA LEU A 587 -31.11 -32.33 31.60
C LEU A 587 -30.76 -31.21 32.59
N LEU A 588 -31.69 -30.27 32.81
CA LEU A 588 -31.53 -29.21 33.80
C LEU A 588 -31.60 -29.75 35.22
N SER A 589 -32.43 -30.78 35.47
CA SER A 589 -32.58 -31.41 36.79
C SER A 589 -31.38 -32.24 37.26
N LEU A 590 -30.46 -32.61 36.36
CA LEU A 590 -29.28 -33.43 36.68
C LEU A 590 -28.26 -32.69 37.58
N ASN A 591 -27.61 -33.44 38.48
CA ASN A 591 -26.51 -32.94 39.31
C ASN A 591 -25.22 -32.71 38.49
N LYS A 592 -24.28 -31.91 39.01
CA LYS A 592 -23.02 -31.57 38.29
C LYS A 592 -22.23 -32.79 37.81
N LEU A 593 -22.21 -33.87 38.59
CA LEU A 593 -21.54 -35.14 38.23
C LEU A 593 -22.32 -35.88 37.14
N GLU A 594 -23.63 -35.96 37.27
CA GLU A 594 -24.50 -36.64 36.30
C GLU A 594 -24.50 -35.93 34.93
N ARG A 595 -24.37 -34.60 34.90
CA ARG A 595 -24.19 -33.84 33.65
C ARG A 595 -22.86 -34.18 32.97
N TYR A 596 -21.81 -34.44 33.76
CA TYR A 596 -20.51 -34.86 33.23
C TYR A 596 -20.60 -36.27 32.65
N ASP A 597 -21.23 -37.21 33.36
CA ASP A 597 -21.46 -38.58 32.87
C ASP A 597 -22.35 -38.61 31.64
N TYR A 598 -23.40 -37.80 31.60
CA TYR A 598 -24.24 -37.61 30.40
C TYR A 598 -23.42 -37.10 29.21
N SER A 599 -22.47 -36.18 29.42
CA SER A 599 -21.61 -35.68 28.34
C SER A 599 -20.71 -36.77 27.75
N ILE A 600 -20.30 -37.75 28.58
CA ILE A 600 -19.52 -38.90 28.14
C ILE A 600 -20.42 -39.88 27.40
N LEU A 601 -21.59 -40.20 27.97
CA LEU A 601 -22.57 -41.12 27.37
C LEU A 601 -23.14 -40.60 26.04
N PHE A 602 -23.33 -39.28 25.93
CA PHE A 602 -23.77 -38.61 24.70
C PHE A 602 -22.69 -38.71 23.61
N ARG A 603 -21.42 -38.49 23.96
CA ARG A 603 -20.28 -38.70 23.04
C ARG A 603 -20.14 -40.17 22.61
N LEU A 604 -20.34 -41.10 23.54
CA LEU A 604 -20.36 -42.55 23.29
C LEU A 604 -21.45 -42.95 22.29
N LYS A 605 -22.67 -42.43 22.46
CA LYS A 605 -23.80 -42.69 21.56
C LYS A 605 -23.64 -42.03 20.18
N LEU A 606 -22.91 -40.93 20.10
CA LEU A 606 -22.55 -40.28 18.83
C LEU A 606 -21.33 -40.93 18.15
N GLY A 607 -20.73 -41.96 18.75
CA GLY A 607 -19.59 -42.68 18.17
C GLY A 607 -18.26 -41.92 18.23
N LEU A 608 -18.13 -40.89 19.08
CA LEU A 608 -16.98 -39.96 19.14
C LEU A 608 -15.85 -40.42 20.09
N ASN A 609 -15.65 -41.73 20.27
CA ASN A 609 -14.87 -42.28 21.39
C ASN A 609 -13.36 -42.30 21.23
N ASN A 610 -12.80 -41.74 20.16
CA ASN A 610 -11.36 -41.85 19.89
C ASN A 610 -10.51 -40.65 20.30
N PHE A 611 -11.06 -39.68 21.04
CA PHE A 611 -10.26 -38.54 21.51
C PHE A 611 -10.53 -38.23 22.99
N GLY A 612 -9.74 -38.86 23.86
CA GLY A 612 -9.60 -38.48 25.26
C GLY A 612 -8.61 -37.30 25.44
N PRO A 613 -8.78 -36.45 26.46
CA PRO A 613 -7.95 -35.26 26.67
C PRO A 613 -6.71 -35.56 27.53
N SER A 614 -5.55 -35.02 27.11
CA SER A 614 -4.31 -34.75 27.87
C SER A 614 -3.72 -35.83 28.77
N SER A 615 -2.54 -36.34 28.40
CA SER A 615 -1.53 -36.87 29.32
C SER A 615 -0.30 -35.96 29.35
N LEU A 616 -0.26 -35.07 30.36
CA LEU A 616 0.97 -34.49 30.91
C LEU A 616 1.70 -35.55 31.74
N SER A 617 3.04 -35.43 31.81
CA SER A 617 3.99 -36.07 32.75
C SER A 617 4.30 -37.58 32.59
N GLY A 618 5.57 -37.93 32.36
CA GLY A 618 6.12 -39.31 32.35
C GLY A 618 6.40 -39.86 33.76
N PRO A 619 7.35 -40.80 33.96
CA PRO A 619 7.92 -41.82 33.06
C PRO A 619 7.86 -43.24 33.68
N LEU A 620 7.51 -44.31 32.95
CA LEU A 620 7.87 -45.70 33.33
C LEU A 620 7.88 -46.62 32.10
N ASP A 621 9.07 -47.14 31.81
CA ASP A 621 9.34 -48.36 31.02
C ASP A 621 9.17 -49.57 31.97
N PRO A 622 8.79 -50.77 31.50
CA PRO A 622 9.83 -51.67 31.01
C PRO A 622 9.45 -52.64 29.86
N SER A 623 10.40 -52.80 28.95
CA SER A 623 10.93 -54.07 28.41
C SER A 623 10.13 -54.87 27.38
N ALA A 624 10.72 -54.98 26.18
CA ALA A 624 11.05 -56.21 25.42
C ALA A 624 11.06 -55.89 23.91
N SER A 625 12.20 -55.57 23.31
CA SER A 625 13.19 -56.51 22.71
C SER A 625 13.06 -56.63 21.18
N SER A 626 13.97 -56.00 20.43
CA SER A 626 14.70 -56.60 19.29
C SER A 626 15.58 -55.55 18.56
N LEU A 627 16.90 -55.67 18.75
CA LEU A 627 17.99 -55.28 17.83
C LEU A 627 18.37 -56.54 17.01
N PRO A 628 19.29 -56.53 15.99
CA PRO A 628 20.24 -55.51 15.50
C PRO A 628 20.19 -55.35 13.94
N GLY A 629 20.95 -54.55 13.19
CA GLY A 629 22.06 -53.61 13.35
C GLY A 629 22.66 -53.32 11.96
N SER A 630 23.35 -52.17 11.76
CA SER A 630 24.58 -52.03 10.94
C SER A 630 25.02 -50.56 10.76
N ALA A 631 26.28 -50.30 11.15
CA ALA A 631 27.32 -49.37 10.66
C ALA A 631 26.95 -47.90 10.29
N ALA A 632 27.43 -46.87 11.01
CA ALA A 632 28.80 -46.35 11.19
C ALA A 632 29.36 -45.52 10.01
N ALA A 633 29.49 -44.19 10.19
CA ALA A 633 30.71 -43.40 9.91
C ALA A 633 30.53 -41.88 10.16
N ALA A 634 31.46 -41.32 10.96
CA ALA A 634 32.06 -39.96 10.93
C ALA A 634 31.15 -38.71 11.02
N GLY A 635 31.44 -37.66 11.77
CA GLY A 635 32.68 -37.24 12.43
C GLY A 635 32.68 -35.70 12.57
N ASP A 636 32.53 -35.26 13.82
CA ASP A 636 33.04 -34.05 14.50
C ASP A 636 33.53 -32.81 13.73
N LYS A 637 33.01 -31.63 14.14
CA LYS A 637 33.72 -30.33 14.24
C LYS A 637 32.79 -29.25 14.86
N PRO A 638 32.90 -28.96 16.18
CA PRO A 638 32.27 -27.79 16.78
C PRO A 638 33.17 -26.56 16.60
N SER A 639 32.57 -25.44 16.19
CA SER A 639 33.23 -24.14 16.07
C SER A 639 33.75 -23.64 17.42
N GLU A 640 35.04 -23.34 17.48
CA GLU A 640 35.73 -22.74 18.64
C GLU A 640 35.09 -21.41 19.07
N LYS A 641 34.80 -21.28 20.37
CA LYS A 641 34.40 -20.00 20.99
C LYS A 641 35.65 -19.15 21.27
N THR A 642 35.68 -17.92 20.79
CA THR A 642 36.80 -16.96 20.92
C THR A 642 36.57 -15.87 21.98
N ALA A 643 35.67 -16.09 22.94
CA ALA A 643 35.30 -15.12 23.97
C ALA A 643 35.19 -15.81 25.33
N PHE A 644 36.01 -15.39 26.30
CA PHE A 644 36.07 -15.92 27.67
C PHE A 644 35.63 -14.85 28.68
N ASP A 645 34.90 -15.28 29.70
CA ASP A 645 34.41 -14.42 30.77
C ASP A 645 35.27 -14.61 32.03
N VAL A 646 35.74 -13.50 32.62
CA VAL A 646 36.58 -13.50 33.82
C VAL A 646 35.69 -13.34 35.05
N LYS A 647 35.55 -14.40 35.86
CA LYS A 647 34.69 -14.42 37.05
C LYS A 647 35.51 -14.45 38.33
N LEU A 648 35.22 -13.52 39.24
CA LEU A 648 35.88 -13.43 40.54
C LEU A 648 35.03 -14.18 41.57
N GLU A 649 35.59 -15.24 42.15
CA GLU A 649 34.86 -16.16 43.04
C GLU A 649 35.04 -15.84 44.50
N LYS A 650 36.26 -15.50 44.91
CA LYS A 650 36.63 -15.12 46.28
C LYS A 650 37.85 -14.19 46.24
N PHE A 651 38.02 -13.39 47.27
CA PHE A 651 39.22 -12.57 47.46
C PHE A 651 39.53 -12.47 48.95
N ASP A 652 40.79 -12.28 49.28
CA ASP A 652 41.21 -12.09 50.67
C ASP A 652 40.87 -10.66 51.16
N ALA A 653 40.32 -10.55 52.38
CA ALA A 653 39.86 -9.29 52.96
C ALA A 653 40.99 -8.27 53.14
N ALA A 654 42.22 -8.74 53.41
CA ALA A 654 43.42 -7.91 53.52
C ALA A 654 43.85 -7.30 52.17
N ALA A 655 43.53 -7.96 51.05
CA ALA A 655 43.87 -7.52 49.71
C ALA A 655 42.75 -6.73 49.00
N LYS A 656 41.57 -6.58 49.64
CA LYS A 656 40.37 -5.94 49.08
C LYS A 656 40.64 -4.60 48.39
N ILE A 657 41.42 -3.71 49.01
CA ILE A 657 41.74 -2.39 48.44
C ILE A 657 42.60 -2.51 47.17
N LYS A 658 43.52 -3.48 47.13
CA LYS A 658 44.39 -3.72 45.96
C LYS A 658 43.58 -4.33 44.81
N VAL A 659 42.71 -5.29 45.10
CA VAL A 659 41.79 -5.90 44.12
C VAL A 659 40.84 -4.85 43.52
N ILE A 660 40.26 -3.95 44.33
CA ILE A 660 39.37 -2.89 43.84
C ILE A 660 40.11 -1.92 42.90
N LYS A 661 41.38 -1.60 43.19
CA LYS A 661 42.20 -0.74 42.32
C LYS A 661 42.45 -1.39 40.96
N GLU A 662 42.76 -2.69 40.96
CA GLU A 662 43.07 -3.44 39.74
C GLU A 662 41.81 -3.73 38.90
N VAL A 663 40.69 -4.08 39.56
CA VAL A 663 39.38 -4.19 38.87
C VAL A 663 38.99 -2.87 38.23
N ARG A 664 39.27 -1.74 38.88
CA ARG A 664 39.04 -0.41 38.31
C ARG A 664 39.91 -0.13 37.09
N SER A 665 41.17 -0.54 37.06
CA SER A 665 42.02 -0.35 35.87
C SER A 665 41.61 -1.22 34.68
N PHE A 666 40.93 -2.36 34.90
CA PHE A 666 40.44 -3.20 33.80
C PHE A 666 39.06 -2.83 33.28
N THR A 667 38.23 -2.20 34.12
CA THR A 667 36.80 -1.93 33.84
C THR A 667 36.46 -0.44 33.70
N ASP A 668 37.39 0.47 34.01
CA ASP A 668 37.24 1.94 33.99
C ASP A 668 36.03 2.49 34.79
N LEU A 669 35.46 1.69 35.69
CA LEU A 669 34.29 2.06 36.49
C LEU A 669 34.64 3.05 37.62
N GLY A 670 33.64 3.80 38.09
CA GLY A 670 33.81 4.74 39.20
C GLY A 670 34.20 4.04 40.51
N LEU A 671 34.87 4.73 41.43
CA LEU A 671 35.33 4.13 42.71
C LEU A 671 34.19 3.51 43.55
N LYS A 672 32.96 4.05 43.43
CA LYS A 672 31.77 3.50 44.10
C LYS A 672 31.31 2.19 43.43
N GLU A 673 31.28 2.16 42.11
CA GLU A 673 30.82 1.01 41.33
C GLU A 673 31.81 -0.17 41.39
N ALA A 674 33.12 0.11 41.37
CA ALA A 674 34.16 -0.92 41.54
C ALA A 674 34.14 -1.55 42.94
N LYS A 675 33.81 -0.77 43.98
CA LYS A 675 33.62 -1.30 45.34
C LYS A 675 32.41 -2.23 45.40
N ASP A 676 31.28 -1.79 44.86
CA ASP A 676 30.04 -2.58 44.83
C ASP A 676 30.20 -3.89 44.02
N LEU A 677 30.99 -3.88 42.95
CA LEU A 677 31.25 -5.07 42.13
C LEU A 677 32.12 -6.11 42.85
N VAL A 678 33.19 -5.68 43.53
CA VAL A 678 34.05 -6.60 44.29
C VAL A 678 33.32 -7.14 45.53
N GLU A 679 32.46 -6.35 46.18
CA GLU A 679 31.68 -6.81 47.34
C GLU A 679 30.58 -7.82 47.01
N LYS A 680 30.08 -7.84 45.77
CA LYS A 680 29.00 -8.76 45.32
C LYS A 680 29.48 -10.14 44.91
N THR A 681 30.75 -10.47 45.13
CA THR A 681 31.37 -11.75 44.81
C THR A 681 30.48 -12.96 45.23
N PRO A 682 30.20 -13.95 44.35
CA PRO A 682 30.81 -14.20 43.03
C PRO A 682 30.15 -13.44 41.85
N VAL A 683 30.93 -12.64 41.11
CA VAL A 683 30.45 -11.83 39.96
C VAL A 683 31.47 -11.84 38.81
N ILE A 684 30.96 -11.76 37.57
CA ILE A 684 31.75 -11.63 36.34
C ILE A 684 32.31 -10.21 36.24
N VAL A 685 33.64 -10.09 36.25
CA VAL A 685 34.36 -8.80 36.26
C VAL A 685 34.49 -8.22 34.85
N LYS A 686 34.68 -9.07 33.83
CA LYS A 686 34.77 -8.64 32.42
C LYS A 686 34.31 -9.76 31.49
N LYS A 687 33.45 -9.43 30.52
CA LYS A 687 32.89 -10.38 29.55
C LYS A 687 33.55 -10.26 28.19
N GLY A 688 33.73 -11.39 27.52
CA GLY A 688 34.18 -11.46 26.13
C GLY A 688 35.63 -11.02 25.90
N VAL A 689 36.54 -11.49 26.74
CA VAL A 689 37.98 -11.20 26.64
C VAL A 689 38.66 -12.28 25.79
N THR A 690 39.68 -11.90 25.01
CA THR A 690 40.53 -12.85 24.26
C THR A 690 41.35 -13.69 25.24
N LYS A 691 41.73 -14.93 24.87
CA LYS A 691 42.44 -15.86 25.78
C LYS A 691 43.69 -15.24 26.42
N GLU A 692 44.48 -14.52 25.63
CA GLU A 692 45.74 -13.88 26.06
C GLU A 692 45.50 -12.76 27.09
N GLU A 693 44.48 -11.93 26.86
CA GLU A 693 44.11 -10.86 27.80
C GLU A 693 43.49 -11.43 29.08
N GLY A 694 42.64 -12.46 28.96
CA GLY A 694 42.01 -13.15 30.09
C GLY A 694 43.02 -13.78 31.03
N GLU A 695 44.03 -14.47 30.49
CA GLU A 695 45.12 -15.07 31.27
C GLU A 695 45.98 -14.01 31.98
N SER A 696 46.26 -12.88 31.33
CA SER A 696 47.01 -11.77 31.94
C SER A 696 46.28 -11.13 33.13
N ILE A 697 44.95 -11.00 33.04
CA ILE A 697 44.10 -10.47 34.11
C ILE A 697 44.03 -11.48 35.26
N LEU A 698 43.95 -12.77 34.94
CA LEU A 698 43.91 -13.85 35.93
C LEU A 698 45.21 -13.92 36.74
N GLN A 699 46.37 -13.80 36.10
CA GLN A 699 47.68 -13.76 36.78
C GLN A 699 47.76 -12.58 37.76
N LYS A 700 47.43 -11.37 37.31
CA LYS A 700 47.46 -10.15 38.14
C LYS A 700 46.50 -10.22 39.34
N LEU A 701 45.31 -10.78 39.14
CA LEU A 701 44.34 -10.93 40.24
C LEU A 701 44.73 -12.04 41.23
N LYS A 702 45.36 -13.14 40.76
CA LYS A 702 45.90 -14.19 41.63
C LYS A 702 47.09 -13.73 42.48
N GLU A 703 48.02 -12.96 41.91
CA GLU A 703 49.14 -12.37 42.66
C GLU A 703 48.67 -11.46 43.80
N LEU A 704 47.50 -10.85 43.63
CA LEU A 704 46.86 -10.00 44.62
C LEU A 704 45.92 -10.75 45.58
N GLY A 705 45.90 -12.08 45.55
CA GLY A 705 45.12 -12.90 46.50
C GLY A 705 43.63 -13.07 46.16
N ALA A 706 43.24 -12.85 44.89
CA ALA A 706 41.89 -13.17 44.41
C ALA A 706 41.87 -14.53 43.68
N THR A 707 40.81 -15.31 43.93
CA THR A 707 40.51 -16.55 43.22
C THR A 707 39.58 -16.22 42.05
N VAL A 708 40.10 -16.36 40.84
CA VAL A 708 39.44 -15.98 39.58
C VAL A 708 39.43 -17.19 38.64
N VAL A 709 38.29 -17.43 37.98
CA VAL A 709 38.07 -18.51 37.03
C VAL A 709 37.75 -17.90 35.65
N LEU A 710 38.34 -18.44 34.58
CA LEU A 710 37.98 -18.14 33.20
C LEU A 710 36.91 -19.16 32.76
N GLU A 711 35.75 -18.67 32.35
CA GLU A 711 34.64 -19.46 31.77
C GLU A 711 34.49 -19.22 30.26
#